data_AF-A0A2E7LCG8-F1
#
_entry.id   AF-A0A2E7LCG8-F1
#
_cell.length_a   1.000
_cell.length_b   1.000
_cell.length_c   1.000
_cell.angle_alpha   90.00
_cell.angle_beta   90.00
_cell.angle_gamma   90.00
#
_symmetry.space_group_name_H-M   'P 1'
#
loop_
_entity.id
_entity.type
_entity.pdbx_description
1 polymer ?
#
loop_
_entity_poly.entity_id
_entity_poly.type
_entity_poly.pdbx_seq_one_letter_code
_entity_poly.pdbx_strand_id
1 'polypeptide(L)'
;MTIRFEGLLAQSALPLVSWGLFALAVLWLGSVGACIGSFLNVIVYRLPRRMSIVHPPSQCPRCQHAIRWFDNLPILGWVALRGKCRDCQAWISPRYPLVELVAAALSVLIASHFLAQATSSHAVSNMLHWNSRTMQMVVTYAIHLLVIYTLLTTALIHLDGERDPRWLYAPAALTGLVASLFSSQIPWNTLHTQMHPSLMDGAVGMGTGILLGWLSASKNQPTQTRDAQLGICGLILGWQIVILVAIAVALATLLCQSMSHHFTRFRRISWSMHLVWATSLCLITGPRITAPPVTNTPFATPNEANVETRTLFPQMSDKGALGWLLLGSLSVLLLTRVTRRSSPDDTVEGPTSMHNPQANLEAILNAENYRLAERDTDFLARPELRPVRMQLELLKPEMAFEENDIQSTIVAFGGTQIVDQAEATARLEEAQRQLETDPDNSHHQRALQRAERILAKAPFYEHAREFAQIVSAAAQKDNRCDYVIVTGGGPGVMEAANRGANEAGAKSIGLNITLPEEQNPNPYITPDLCFQFHYFALRKMHFLLRARALVVFPGGFGTLDELFDALTLRQVGRMQTIPIILFGREYWERVIDFQFLADEGVIRDEHLNLFEYVESPQEAWNKIQSFHQQTPSTVPGDS
;
A
#
# COMPACT_ATOMS: atom_id res chain seq x y z
N MET A 1 -71.43 -35.82 -23.33
CA MET A 1 -70.83 -35.04 -22.24
C MET A 1 -69.32 -35.24 -22.34
N THR A 2 -68.65 -34.37 -23.11
CA THR A 2 -67.20 -34.45 -23.36
C THR A 2 -66.65 -33.05 -23.11
N ILE A 3 -66.20 -32.83 -21.89
CA ILE A 3 -65.60 -31.57 -21.44
C ILE A 3 -64.15 -31.56 -21.94
N ARG A 4 -63.81 -30.58 -22.79
CA ARG A 4 -62.45 -30.34 -23.28
C ARG A 4 -61.54 -29.91 -22.12
N PHE A 5 -60.53 -30.73 -21.83
CA PHE A 5 -59.52 -30.49 -20.78
C PHE A 5 -58.28 -29.72 -21.26
N GLU A 6 -58.30 -29.15 -22.47
CA GLU A 6 -57.10 -28.54 -23.10
C GLU A 6 -56.84 -27.07 -22.71
N GLY A 7 -57.78 -26.39 -22.04
CA GLY A 7 -57.66 -24.95 -21.73
C GLY A 7 -56.95 -24.58 -20.41
N LEU A 8 -56.84 -25.51 -19.46
CA LEU A 8 -56.42 -25.21 -18.08
C LEU A 8 -54.92 -25.41 -17.81
N LEU A 9 -54.21 -26.18 -18.64
CA LEU A 9 -52.75 -26.37 -18.50
C LEU A 9 -51.93 -25.30 -19.24
N ALA A 10 -52.50 -24.62 -20.23
CA ALA A 10 -51.80 -23.56 -20.98
C ALA A 10 -51.70 -22.24 -20.19
N GLN A 11 -52.70 -21.89 -19.39
CA GLN A 11 -52.72 -20.63 -18.63
C GLN A 11 -51.83 -20.65 -17.36
N SER A 12 -51.52 -21.83 -16.83
CA SER A 12 -50.64 -22.00 -15.65
C SER A 12 -49.15 -22.10 -15.99
N ALA A 13 -48.80 -22.40 -17.25
CA ALA A 13 -47.40 -22.50 -17.72
C ALA A 13 -46.78 -21.15 -18.13
N LEU A 14 -47.59 -20.19 -18.60
CA LEU A 14 -47.13 -18.85 -19.00
C LEU A 14 -46.41 -18.08 -17.88
N PRO A 15 -46.92 -18.07 -16.63
CA PRO A 15 -46.21 -17.46 -15.50
C PRO A 15 -44.87 -18.15 -15.25
N LEU A 16 -44.83 -19.49 -15.19
CA LEU A 16 -43.61 -20.26 -14.90
C LEU A 16 -42.50 -20.04 -15.93
N VAL A 17 -42.83 -20.01 -17.23
CA VAL A 17 -41.86 -19.72 -18.30
C VAL A 17 -41.38 -18.27 -18.22
N SER A 18 -42.27 -17.32 -17.94
CA SER A 18 -41.90 -15.90 -17.78
C SER A 18 -40.99 -15.65 -16.56
N TRP A 19 -41.26 -16.32 -15.43
CA TRP A 19 -40.40 -16.28 -14.24
C TRP A 19 -39.06 -16.95 -14.48
N GLY A 20 -39.02 -18.07 -15.21
CA GLY A 20 -37.79 -18.75 -15.60
C GLY A 20 -36.89 -17.89 -16.49
N LEU A 21 -37.45 -17.23 -17.50
CA LEU A 21 -36.71 -16.32 -18.38
C LEU A 21 -36.24 -15.06 -17.63
N PHE A 22 -37.05 -14.52 -16.73
CA PHE A 22 -36.66 -13.41 -15.87
C PHE A 22 -35.49 -13.78 -14.95
N ALA A 23 -35.55 -14.95 -14.30
CA ALA A 23 -34.48 -15.45 -13.46
C ALA A 23 -33.19 -15.68 -14.26
N LEU A 24 -33.29 -16.23 -15.48
CA LEU A 24 -32.15 -16.41 -16.38
C LEU A 24 -31.51 -15.07 -16.77
N ALA A 25 -32.32 -14.06 -17.09
CA ALA A 25 -31.83 -12.72 -17.43
C ALA A 25 -31.11 -12.06 -16.25
N VAL A 26 -31.66 -12.15 -15.03
CA VAL A 26 -31.02 -11.65 -13.80
C VAL A 26 -29.70 -12.36 -13.55
N LEU A 27 -29.66 -13.69 -13.67
CA LEU A 27 -28.44 -14.47 -13.50
C LEU A 27 -27.38 -14.11 -14.55
N TRP A 28 -27.77 -13.93 -15.80
CA TRP A 28 -26.86 -13.53 -16.88
C TRP A 28 -26.27 -12.13 -16.63
N LEU A 29 -27.12 -11.13 -16.31
CA LEU A 29 -26.70 -9.77 -16.02
C LEU A 29 -25.80 -9.68 -14.78
N GLY A 30 -26.12 -10.46 -13.74
CA GLY A 30 -25.28 -10.61 -12.55
C GLY A 30 -23.92 -11.22 -12.88
N SER A 31 -23.89 -12.25 -13.74
CA SER A 31 -22.65 -12.91 -14.17
C SER A 31 -21.76 -11.97 -14.98
N VAL A 32 -22.34 -11.23 -15.94
CA VAL A 32 -21.63 -10.18 -16.69
C VAL A 32 -21.08 -9.12 -15.74
N GLY A 33 -21.89 -8.66 -14.77
CA GLY A 33 -21.45 -7.71 -13.76
C GLY A 33 -20.31 -8.24 -12.88
N ALA A 34 -20.32 -9.53 -12.53
CA ALA A 34 -19.24 -10.17 -11.78
C ALA A 34 -17.94 -10.25 -12.60
N CYS A 35 -18.02 -10.57 -13.89
CA CYS A 35 -16.87 -10.56 -14.80
C CYS A 35 -16.26 -9.16 -14.91
N ILE A 36 -17.10 -8.12 -15.04
CA ILE A 36 -16.62 -6.73 -15.05
C ILE A 36 -15.99 -6.39 -13.70
N GLY A 37 -16.60 -6.77 -12.57
CA GLY A 37 -16.03 -6.58 -11.23
C GLY A 37 -14.65 -7.25 -11.07
N SER A 38 -14.46 -8.43 -11.64
CA SER A 38 -13.15 -9.10 -11.66
C SER A 38 -12.10 -8.28 -12.44
N PHE A 39 -12.49 -7.71 -13.58
CA PHE A 39 -11.65 -6.77 -14.33
C PHE A 39 -11.39 -5.46 -13.57
N LEU A 40 -12.37 -4.93 -12.82
CA LEU A 40 -12.17 -3.74 -11.98
C LEU A 40 -11.08 -3.98 -10.93
N ASN A 41 -10.97 -5.17 -10.35
CA ASN A 41 -9.86 -5.49 -9.43
C ASN A 41 -8.48 -5.33 -10.11
N VAL A 42 -8.38 -5.68 -11.40
CA VAL A 42 -7.16 -5.48 -12.20
C VAL A 42 -6.89 -3.98 -12.38
N ILE A 43 -7.91 -3.20 -12.77
CA ILE A 43 -7.77 -1.76 -12.95
C ILE A 43 -7.34 -1.09 -11.64
N VAL A 44 -8.06 -1.34 -10.54
CA VAL A 44 -7.79 -0.73 -9.23
C VAL A 44 -6.34 -0.95 -8.79
N TYR A 45 -5.80 -2.15 -9.00
CA TYR A 45 -4.42 -2.45 -8.65
C TYR A 45 -3.39 -1.85 -9.62
N ARG A 46 -3.62 -1.99 -10.94
CA ARG A 46 -2.62 -1.70 -11.97
C ARG A 46 -2.58 -0.25 -12.43
N LEU A 47 -3.72 0.44 -12.48
CA LEU A 47 -3.81 1.80 -13.02
C LEU A 47 -2.97 2.81 -12.24
N PRO A 48 -3.07 2.90 -10.90
CA PRO A 48 -2.29 3.88 -10.12
C PRO A 48 -0.78 3.62 -10.22
N ARG A 49 -0.39 2.37 -10.45
CA ARG A 49 0.99 1.89 -10.58
C ARG A 49 1.54 1.96 -12.01
N ARG A 50 0.79 2.54 -12.96
CA ARG A 50 1.16 2.65 -14.39
C ARG A 50 1.52 1.31 -15.04
N MET A 51 0.90 0.22 -14.58
CA MET A 51 1.07 -1.11 -15.17
C MET A 51 0.06 -1.34 -16.29
N SER A 52 0.41 -2.17 -17.27
CA SER A 52 -0.52 -2.55 -18.35
C SER A 52 -1.70 -3.35 -17.79
N ILE A 53 -2.92 -2.94 -18.17
CA ILE A 53 -4.17 -3.62 -17.82
C ILE A 53 -4.45 -4.86 -18.69
N VAL A 54 -3.70 -5.04 -19.77
CA VAL A 54 -3.88 -6.13 -20.74
C VAL A 54 -2.88 -7.26 -20.52
N HIS A 55 -1.62 -6.93 -20.26
CA HIS A 55 -0.53 -7.92 -20.14
C HIS A 55 0.43 -7.52 -19.01
N PRO A 56 0.91 -8.45 -18.15
CA PRO A 56 0.71 -9.91 -18.17
C PRO A 56 -0.68 -10.35 -17.63
N PRO A 57 -1.08 -11.63 -17.76
CA PRO A 57 -2.33 -12.14 -17.16
C PRO A 57 -2.34 -12.00 -15.62
N SER A 58 -3.50 -12.23 -15.00
CA SER A 58 -3.64 -12.23 -13.53
C SER A 58 -2.73 -13.29 -12.90
N GLN A 59 -2.03 -12.93 -11.84
CA GLN A 59 -1.03 -13.77 -11.17
C GLN A 59 -1.24 -13.79 -9.67
N CYS A 60 -0.79 -14.86 -9.01
CA CYS A 60 -0.78 -14.93 -7.56
C CYS A 60 0.22 -13.91 -6.99
N PRO A 61 -0.17 -13.03 -6.05
CA PRO A 61 0.72 -11.99 -5.51
C PRO A 61 1.89 -12.55 -4.69
N ARG A 62 1.84 -13.83 -4.26
CA ARG A 62 2.90 -14.46 -3.46
C ARG A 62 3.89 -15.28 -4.30
N CYS A 63 3.39 -16.09 -5.23
CA CYS A 63 4.23 -17.00 -6.02
C CYS A 63 4.34 -16.63 -7.50
N GLN A 64 3.66 -15.56 -7.94
CA GLN A 64 3.67 -15.03 -9.32
C GLN A 64 3.22 -16.00 -10.42
N HIS A 65 2.76 -17.21 -10.08
CA HIS A 65 2.14 -18.10 -11.05
C HIS A 65 0.88 -17.47 -11.66
N ALA A 66 0.74 -17.61 -12.97
CA ALA A 66 -0.45 -17.20 -13.71
C ALA A 66 -1.68 -17.98 -13.22
N ILE A 67 -2.76 -17.26 -12.92
CA ILE A 67 -4.01 -17.85 -12.47
C ILE A 67 -4.66 -18.54 -13.68
N ARG A 68 -5.02 -19.81 -13.50
CA ARG A 68 -5.72 -20.59 -14.53
C ARG A 68 -7.10 -20.00 -14.78
N TRP A 69 -7.61 -20.10 -16.01
CA TRP A 69 -8.86 -19.43 -16.39
C TRP A 69 -10.07 -19.83 -15.51
N PHE A 70 -10.15 -21.10 -15.07
CA PHE A 70 -11.22 -21.58 -14.19
C PHE A 70 -11.04 -21.17 -12.72
N ASP A 71 -9.80 -20.94 -12.28
CA ASP A 71 -9.50 -20.40 -10.95
C ASP A 71 -9.81 -18.88 -10.89
N ASN A 72 -9.92 -18.24 -12.07
CA ASN A 72 -10.29 -16.84 -12.24
C ASN A 72 -11.79 -16.63 -12.53
N LEU A 73 -12.64 -17.66 -12.35
CA LEU A 73 -14.09 -17.51 -12.44
C LEU A 73 -14.59 -16.63 -11.27
N PRO A 74 -15.27 -15.49 -11.53
CA PRO A 74 -15.69 -14.57 -10.47
C PRO A 74 -16.51 -15.28 -9.39
N ILE A 75 -16.18 -15.04 -8.13
CA ILE A 75 -16.76 -15.61 -6.90
C ILE A 75 -16.54 -17.12 -6.78
N LEU A 76 -16.88 -17.90 -7.81
CA LEU A 76 -16.82 -19.35 -7.85
C LEU A 76 -15.39 -19.89 -7.72
N GLY A 77 -14.42 -19.27 -8.38
CA GLY A 77 -13.01 -19.66 -8.29
C GLY A 77 -12.47 -19.52 -6.85
N TRP A 78 -12.77 -18.39 -6.20
CA TRP A 78 -12.37 -18.15 -4.81
C TRP A 78 -13.04 -19.13 -3.83
N VAL A 79 -14.33 -19.42 -4.02
CA VAL A 79 -15.08 -20.38 -3.19
C VAL A 79 -14.56 -21.81 -3.38
N ALA A 80 -14.35 -22.25 -4.64
CA ALA A 80 -13.81 -23.57 -4.95
C ALA A 80 -12.42 -23.79 -4.36
N LEU A 81 -11.59 -22.74 -4.34
CA LEU A 81 -10.26 -22.75 -3.76
C LEU A 81 -10.23 -22.49 -2.24
N ARG A 82 -11.39 -22.29 -1.61
CA ARG A 82 -11.53 -21.94 -0.18
C ARG A 82 -10.65 -20.74 0.24
N GLY A 83 -10.52 -19.77 -0.67
CA GLY A 83 -9.71 -18.57 -0.46
C GLY A 83 -8.20 -18.77 -0.44
N LYS A 84 -7.67 -19.85 -1.01
CA LYS A 84 -6.22 -20.13 -1.10
C LYS A 84 -5.73 -20.24 -2.54
N CYS A 85 -4.50 -19.84 -2.81
CA CYS A 85 -3.86 -20.08 -4.09
C CYS A 85 -3.66 -21.58 -4.31
N ARG A 86 -3.98 -22.08 -5.52
CA ARG A 86 -3.81 -23.49 -5.88
C ARG A 86 -2.36 -23.96 -5.72
N ASP A 87 -1.41 -23.17 -6.23
CA ASP A 87 -0.01 -23.58 -6.33
C ASP A 87 0.76 -23.37 -5.01
N CYS A 88 0.65 -22.20 -4.38
CA CYS A 88 1.41 -21.87 -3.16
C CYS A 88 0.60 -21.89 -1.85
N GLN A 89 -0.69 -22.20 -1.90
CA GLN A 89 -1.59 -22.26 -0.73
C GLN A 89 -1.71 -20.97 0.10
N ALA A 90 -1.20 -19.84 -0.43
CA ALA A 90 -1.33 -18.53 0.20
C ALA A 90 -2.77 -18.05 0.21
N TRP A 91 -3.17 -17.36 1.28
CA TRP A 91 -4.51 -16.77 1.38
C TRP A 91 -4.72 -15.66 0.35
N ILE A 92 -5.83 -15.76 -0.39
CA ILE A 92 -6.32 -14.75 -1.34
C ILE A 92 -7.33 -13.88 -0.62
N SER A 93 -7.12 -12.56 -0.67
CA SER A 93 -7.97 -11.59 0.03
C SER A 93 -9.46 -11.75 -0.35
N PRO A 94 -10.39 -11.74 0.62
CA PRO A 94 -11.83 -11.77 0.35
C PRO A 94 -12.34 -10.49 -0.33
N ARG A 95 -11.49 -9.47 -0.50
CA ARG A 95 -11.81 -8.27 -1.27
C ARG A 95 -12.17 -8.60 -2.73
N TYR A 96 -11.42 -9.50 -3.38
CA TYR A 96 -11.63 -9.85 -4.79
C TYR A 96 -13.07 -10.34 -5.05
N PRO A 97 -13.56 -11.41 -4.38
CA PRO A 97 -14.93 -11.88 -4.59
C PRO A 97 -16.00 -10.89 -4.10
N LEU A 98 -15.66 -9.98 -3.18
CA LEU A 98 -16.61 -8.98 -2.68
C LEU A 98 -16.81 -7.84 -3.69
N VAL A 99 -15.76 -7.40 -4.38
CA VAL A 99 -15.87 -6.44 -5.50
C VAL A 99 -16.67 -7.06 -6.64
N GLU A 100 -16.45 -8.34 -6.95
CA GLU A 100 -17.22 -9.08 -7.96
C GLU A 100 -18.71 -9.15 -7.61
N LEU A 101 -19.03 -9.45 -6.34
CA LEU A 101 -20.41 -9.49 -5.84
C LEU A 101 -21.09 -8.11 -5.87
N VAL A 102 -20.39 -7.05 -5.46
CA VAL A 102 -20.93 -5.68 -5.50
C VAL A 102 -21.19 -5.24 -6.94
N ALA A 103 -20.26 -5.52 -7.86
CA ALA A 103 -20.43 -5.21 -9.27
C ALA A 103 -21.61 -5.97 -9.91
N ALA A 104 -21.80 -7.25 -9.55
CA ALA A 104 -22.95 -8.06 -9.94
C ALA A 104 -24.27 -7.49 -9.39
N ALA A 105 -24.29 -7.10 -8.11
CA ALA A 105 -25.47 -6.52 -7.48
C ALA A 105 -25.87 -5.19 -8.14
N LEU A 106 -24.91 -4.27 -8.37
CA LEU A 106 -25.16 -3.00 -9.06
C LEU A 106 -25.67 -3.22 -10.49
N SER A 107 -25.12 -4.20 -11.20
CA SER A 107 -25.55 -4.59 -12.54
C SER A 107 -27.03 -4.98 -12.58
N VAL A 108 -27.44 -5.86 -11.66
CA VAL A 108 -28.82 -6.33 -11.55
C VAL A 108 -29.75 -5.23 -11.05
N LEU A 109 -29.31 -4.41 -10.09
CA LEU A 109 -30.11 -3.31 -9.56
C LEU A 109 -30.44 -2.27 -10.64
N ILE A 110 -29.46 -1.85 -11.43
CA ILE A 110 -29.69 -0.93 -12.55
C ILE A 110 -30.58 -1.59 -13.60
N ALA A 111 -30.35 -2.86 -13.93
CA ALA A 111 -31.18 -3.58 -14.88
C ALA A 111 -32.63 -3.72 -14.41
N SER A 112 -32.87 -3.85 -13.11
CA SER A 112 -34.22 -3.99 -12.55
C SER A 112 -35.12 -2.79 -12.88
N HIS A 113 -34.55 -1.58 -12.99
CA HIS A 113 -35.27 -0.38 -13.42
C HIS A 113 -35.82 -0.52 -14.84
N PHE A 114 -35.08 -1.18 -15.73
CA PHE A 114 -35.49 -1.43 -17.13
C PHE A 114 -36.36 -2.69 -17.25
N LEU A 115 -36.02 -3.76 -16.52
CA LEU A 115 -36.76 -5.02 -16.53
C LEU A 115 -38.16 -4.88 -15.92
N ALA A 116 -38.34 -4.02 -14.93
CA ALA A 116 -39.68 -3.72 -14.39
C ALA A 116 -40.62 -3.12 -15.44
N GLN A 117 -40.09 -2.39 -16.43
CA GLN A 117 -40.85 -1.84 -17.56
C GLN A 117 -41.21 -2.93 -18.58
N ALA A 118 -40.43 -4.02 -18.60
CA ALA A 118 -40.60 -5.19 -19.45
C ALA A 118 -41.50 -6.28 -18.80
N THR A 119 -42.48 -5.92 -17.96
CA THR A 119 -43.39 -6.91 -17.32
C THR A 119 -44.80 -6.95 -17.91
N SER A 120 -45.08 -6.15 -18.95
CA SER A 120 -46.31 -6.32 -19.74
C SER A 120 -46.19 -7.56 -20.64
N SER A 121 -47.32 -8.22 -20.92
CA SER A 121 -47.44 -9.51 -21.63
C SER A 121 -46.79 -9.60 -23.03
N HIS A 122 -46.19 -8.52 -23.53
CA HIS A 122 -45.47 -8.43 -24.82
C HIS A 122 -43.95 -8.38 -24.67
N ALA A 123 -43.43 -8.34 -23.44
CA ALA A 123 -42.03 -8.05 -23.17
C ALA A 123 -41.04 -9.14 -23.58
N VAL A 124 -41.42 -10.41 -23.46
CA VAL A 124 -40.59 -11.54 -23.91
C VAL A 124 -40.42 -11.48 -25.44
N SER A 125 -41.50 -11.18 -26.19
CA SER A 125 -41.43 -11.01 -27.65
C SER A 125 -40.62 -9.78 -28.07
N ASN A 126 -40.73 -8.68 -27.32
CA ASN A 126 -39.98 -7.45 -27.56
C ASN A 126 -38.49 -7.54 -27.17
N MET A 127 -38.11 -8.42 -26.24
CA MET A 127 -36.70 -8.71 -25.93
C MET A 127 -36.05 -9.58 -27.01
N LEU A 128 -36.80 -10.52 -27.61
CA LEU A 128 -36.30 -11.37 -28.70
C LEU A 128 -36.20 -10.62 -30.03
N HIS A 129 -37.05 -9.63 -30.27
CA HIS A 129 -36.98 -8.77 -31.44
C HIS A 129 -36.18 -7.51 -31.10
N TRP A 130 -34.93 -7.45 -31.57
CA TRP A 130 -33.97 -6.34 -31.42
C TRP A 130 -34.49 -5.03 -32.07
N ASN A 131 -35.62 -4.52 -31.58
CA ASN A 131 -36.28 -3.32 -32.06
C ASN A 131 -35.57 -2.07 -31.49
N SER A 132 -35.88 -0.90 -32.05
CA SER A 132 -35.26 0.37 -31.65
C SER A 132 -35.39 0.69 -30.16
N ARG A 133 -36.51 0.28 -29.51
CA ARG A 133 -36.73 0.49 -28.07
C ARG A 133 -35.84 -0.40 -27.21
N THR A 134 -35.74 -1.68 -27.57
CA THR A 134 -34.85 -2.63 -26.90
C THR A 134 -33.40 -2.19 -27.04
N MET A 135 -33.01 -1.65 -28.20
CA MET A 135 -31.65 -1.12 -28.40
C MET A 135 -31.38 0.10 -27.53
N GLN A 136 -32.35 1.02 -27.45
CA GLN A 136 -32.24 2.17 -26.58
C GLN A 136 -32.09 1.77 -25.10
N MET A 137 -32.89 0.82 -24.61
CA MET A 137 -32.76 0.33 -23.24
C MET A 137 -31.39 -0.30 -22.96
N VAL A 138 -30.87 -1.11 -23.88
CA VAL A 138 -29.55 -1.75 -23.74
C VAL A 138 -28.42 -0.71 -23.76
N VAL A 139 -28.47 0.27 -24.66
CA VAL A 139 -27.47 1.35 -24.75
C VAL A 139 -27.51 2.21 -23.49
N THR A 140 -28.71 2.64 -23.07
CA THR A 140 -28.88 3.41 -21.83
C THR A 140 -28.40 2.63 -20.62
N TYR A 141 -28.69 1.33 -20.53
CA TYR A 141 -28.16 0.45 -19.48
C TYR A 141 -26.63 0.40 -19.47
N ALA A 142 -26.00 0.20 -20.63
CA ALA A 142 -24.55 0.15 -20.76
C ALA A 142 -23.87 1.47 -20.36
N ILE A 143 -24.45 2.61 -20.71
CA ILE A 143 -23.95 3.94 -20.32
C ILE A 143 -24.02 4.12 -18.79
N HIS A 144 -25.14 3.74 -18.17
CA HIS A 144 -25.29 3.80 -16.72
C HIS A 144 -24.30 2.89 -15.99
N LEU A 145 -24.08 1.67 -16.50
CA LEU A 145 -23.05 0.77 -15.97
C LEU A 145 -21.65 1.38 -16.06
N LEU A 146 -21.32 2.00 -17.20
CA LEU A 146 -20.01 2.62 -17.41
C LEU A 146 -19.73 3.70 -16.36
N VAL A 147 -20.71 4.57 -16.07
CA VAL A 147 -20.58 5.59 -15.02
C VAL A 147 -20.40 4.93 -13.66
N ILE A 148 -21.29 4.02 -13.28
CA ILE A 148 -21.24 3.39 -11.96
C ILE A 148 -19.96 2.60 -11.73
N TYR A 149 -19.45 1.89 -12.74
CA TYR A 149 -18.19 1.17 -12.62
C TYR A 149 -16.96 2.09 -12.63
N THR A 150 -17.01 3.22 -13.34
CA THR A 150 -15.96 4.25 -13.23
C THR A 150 -15.91 4.83 -11.81
N LEU A 151 -17.08 5.16 -11.25
CA LEU A 151 -17.20 5.64 -9.88
C LEU A 151 -16.78 4.57 -8.85
N LEU A 152 -17.18 3.31 -9.04
CA LEU A 152 -16.78 2.20 -8.17
C LEU A 152 -15.27 1.99 -8.19
N THR A 153 -14.65 2.05 -9.37
CA THR A 153 -13.19 1.93 -9.53
C THR A 153 -12.46 3.03 -8.77
N THR A 154 -12.87 4.29 -8.94
CA THR A 154 -12.25 5.43 -8.25
C THR A 154 -12.46 5.34 -6.74
N ALA A 155 -13.64 4.93 -6.29
CA ALA A 155 -13.92 4.71 -4.88
C ALA A 155 -13.02 3.63 -4.26
N LEU A 156 -12.74 2.55 -4.99
CA LEU A 156 -11.83 1.48 -4.57
C LEU A 156 -10.35 1.92 -4.58
N ILE A 157 -9.92 2.73 -5.55
CA ILE A 157 -8.57 3.31 -5.59
C ILE A 157 -8.36 4.24 -4.38
N HIS A 158 -9.34 5.09 -4.06
CA HIS A 158 -9.28 5.96 -2.89
C HIS A 158 -9.32 5.17 -1.57
N LEU A 159 -10.02 4.04 -1.54
CA LEU A 159 -10.02 3.15 -0.38
C LEU A 159 -8.61 2.59 -0.10
N ASP A 160 -7.78 2.45 -1.14
CA ASP A 160 -6.38 2.01 -1.03
C ASP A 160 -5.40 3.14 -0.68
N GLY A 161 -5.88 4.39 -0.59
CA GLY A 161 -5.03 5.56 -0.37
C GLY A 161 -4.21 5.97 -1.60
N GLU A 162 -4.51 5.39 -2.77
CA GLU A 162 -3.84 5.70 -4.03
C GLU A 162 -4.52 6.89 -4.73
N ARG A 163 -3.79 7.58 -5.61
CA ARG A 163 -4.34 8.63 -6.47
C ARG A 163 -4.86 8.05 -7.77
N ASP A 164 -6.08 8.40 -8.15
CA ASP A 164 -6.69 7.99 -9.39
C ASP A 164 -6.17 8.83 -10.59
N PRO A 165 -5.84 8.20 -11.72
CA PRO A 165 -5.36 8.94 -12.88
C PRO A 165 -6.51 9.58 -13.67
N ARG A 166 -6.34 10.84 -14.10
CA ARG A 166 -7.41 11.61 -14.80
C ARG A 166 -7.97 10.93 -16.04
N TRP A 167 -7.16 10.15 -16.76
CA TRP A 167 -7.61 9.48 -17.99
C TRP A 167 -8.59 8.33 -17.72
N LEU A 168 -8.73 7.86 -16.47
CA LEU A 168 -9.75 6.89 -16.06
C LEU A 168 -11.17 7.37 -16.38
N TYR A 169 -11.38 8.68 -16.34
CA TYR A 169 -12.65 9.34 -16.62
C TYR A 169 -12.96 9.50 -18.12
N ALA A 170 -11.95 9.40 -18.98
CA ALA A 170 -12.09 9.71 -20.40
C ALA A 170 -13.08 8.80 -21.16
N PRO A 171 -13.13 7.47 -20.94
CA PRO A 171 -14.11 6.61 -21.62
C PRO A 171 -15.55 6.97 -21.26
N ALA A 172 -15.82 7.25 -19.99
CA ALA A 172 -17.15 7.66 -19.53
C ALA A 172 -17.52 9.05 -20.10
N ALA A 173 -16.60 10.01 -20.03
CA ALA A 173 -16.82 11.35 -20.58
C ALA A 173 -17.07 11.33 -22.10
N LEU A 174 -16.27 10.56 -22.86
CA LEU A 174 -16.43 10.41 -24.31
C LEU A 174 -17.77 9.75 -24.64
N THR A 175 -18.13 8.69 -23.91
CA THR A 175 -19.41 8.00 -24.11
C THR A 175 -20.59 8.92 -23.79
N GLY A 176 -20.51 9.71 -22.73
CA GLY A 176 -21.51 10.72 -22.39
C GLY A 176 -21.66 11.78 -23.48
N LEU A 177 -20.56 12.32 -23.98
CA LEU A 177 -20.55 13.29 -25.07
C LEU A 177 -21.19 12.72 -26.34
N VAL A 178 -20.83 11.50 -26.72
CA VAL A 178 -21.42 10.80 -27.88
C VAL A 178 -22.92 10.56 -27.63
N ALA A 179 -23.30 10.08 -26.45
CA ALA A 179 -24.71 9.88 -26.11
C ALA A 179 -25.52 11.19 -26.18
N SER A 180 -24.92 12.32 -25.79
CA SER A 180 -25.49 13.66 -25.93
C SER A 180 -25.60 14.15 -27.38
N LEU A 181 -24.95 13.51 -28.36
CA LEU A 181 -25.12 13.84 -29.78
C LEU A 181 -26.25 13.04 -30.45
N PHE A 182 -26.53 11.83 -29.95
CA PHE A 182 -27.42 10.87 -30.61
C PHE A 182 -28.71 10.55 -29.84
N SER A 183 -28.76 10.80 -28.53
CA SER A 183 -29.94 10.50 -27.72
C SER A 183 -30.78 11.76 -27.48
N SER A 184 -31.90 11.87 -28.18
CA SER A 184 -32.93 12.89 -27.93
C SER A 184 -33.89 12.51 -26.81
N GLN A 185 -33.59 11.43 -26.05
CA GLN A 185 -34.52 10.75 -25.14
C GLN A 185 -33.81 10.12 -23.94
N ILE A 186 -32.90 10.84 -23.30
CA ILE A 186 -32.57 10.53 -21.90
C ILE A 186 -33.70 11.17 -21.05
N PRO A 187 -34.44 10.41 -20.21
CA PRO A 187 -35.84 10.70 -19.85
C PRO A 187 -36.04 11.81 -18.80
N TRP A 188 -35.06 12.68 -18.62
CA TRP A 188 -34.99 13.56 -17.45
C TRP A 188 -35.30 15.03 -17.72
N ASN A 189 -35.75 15.36 -18.94
CA ASN A 189 -36.10 16.72 -19.36
C ASN A 189 -37.62 16.91 -19.49
N THR A 190 -38.30 17.20 -18.38
CA THR A 190 -39.71 17.62 -18.39
C THR A 190 -39.89 19.14 -18.48
N LEU A 191 -38.82 19.89 -18.65
CA LEU A 191 -38.82 21.36 -18.74
C LEU A 191 -37.94 21.77 -19.92
N HIS A 192 -38.40 21.57 -21.16
CA HIS A 192 -38.25 22.56 -22.24
C HIS A 192 -38.92 22.05 -23.53
N THR A 193 -39.83 22.86 -24.01
CA THR A 193 -40.46 22.81 -25.33
C THR A 193 -39.44 23.08 -26.45
N GLN A 194 -39.39 22.21 -27.45
CA GLN A 194 -39.02 22.50 -28.85
C GLN A 194 -37.68 23.23 -29.15
N MET A 195 -36.58 22.81 -28.54
CA MET A 195 -35.24 22.97 -29.15
C MET A 195 -34.53 21.61 -29.09
N HIS A 196 -33.77 21.24 -30.13
CA HIS A 196 -33.03 19.98 -30.19
C HIS A 196 -32.10 19.83 -28.96
N PRO A 197 -32.45 19.02 -27.93
CA PRO A 197 -31.96 19.19 -26.56
C PRO A 197 -31.08 18.01 -26.14
N SER A 198 -29.83 17.97 -26.60
CA SER A 198 -28.95 16.85 -26.24
C SER A 198 -27.52 17.28 -25.93
N LEU A 199 -26.92 18.17 -26.73
CA LEU A 199 -25.57 18.67 -26.48
C LEU A 199 -25.54 19.78 -25.42
N MET A 200 -26.48 20.73 -25.48
CA MET A 200 -26.59 21.81 -24.48
C MET A 200 -26.87 21.26 -23.10
N ASP A 201 -27.76 20.26 -22.98
CA ASP A 201 -28.08 19.65 -21.69
C ASP A 201 -26.91 18.85 -21.11
N GLY A 202 -26.15 18.16 -21.97
CA GLY A 202 -24.91 17.50 -21.56
C GLY A 202 -23.85 18.50 -21.07
N ALA A 203 -23.70 19.64 -21.78
CA ALA A 203 -22.76 20.69 -21.40
C ALA A 203 -23.17 21.41 -20.10
N VAL A 204 -24.46 21.74 -19.96
CA VAL A 204 -25.02 22.32 -18.73
C VAL A 204 -24.88 21.33 -17.58
N GLY A 205 -25.22 20.06 -17.78
CA GLY A 205 -25.03 18.99 -16.81
C GLY A 205 -23.59 18.85 -16.36
N MET A 206 -22.63 18.78 -17.29
CA MET A 206 -21.21 18.70 -16.98
C MET A 206 -20.73 19.93 -16.21
N GLY A 207 -21.12 21.14 -16.64
CA GLY A 207 -20.78 22.40 -15.97
C GLY A 207 -21.34 22.48 -14.56
N THR A 208 -22.61 22.10 -14.36
CA THR A 208 -23.24 22.01 -13.04
C THR A 208 -22.51 21.00 -12.15
N GLY A 209 -22.16 19.83 -12.68
CA GLY A 209 -21.41 18.81 -11.95
C GLY A 209 -20.03 19.27 -11.51
N ILE A 210 -19.26 19.91 -12.40
CA ILE A 210 -17.95 20.48 -12.08
C ILE A 210 -18.06 21.55 -10.98
N LEU A 211 -19.04 22.47 -11.12
CA LEU A 211 -19.29 23.51 -10.14
C LEU A 211 -19.64 22.93 -8.76
N LEU A 212 -20.53 21.94 -8.71
CA LEU A 212 -20.92 21.28 -7.45
C LEU A 212 -19.76 20.51 -6.83
N GLY A 213 -18.92 19.85 -7.64
CA GLY A 213 -17.71 19.17 -7.15
C GLY A 213 -16.69 20.13 -6.56
N TRP A 214 -16.53 21.30 -7.17
CA TRP A 214 -15.71 22.40 -6.64
C TRP A 214 -16.28 22.94 -5.32
N LEU A 215 -17.59 23.22 -5.27
CA LEU A 215 -18.29 23.73 -4.07
C LEU A 215 -18.30 22.73 -2.91
N SER A 216 -18.32 21.42 -3.20
CA SER A 216 -18.31 20.36 -2.18
C SER A 216 -16.97 20.23 -1.43
N ALA A 217 -16.07 21.23 -1.51
CA ALA A 217 -14.73 21.29 -0.93
C ALA A 217 -14.63 20.62 0.46
N SER A 218 -13.93 19.48 0.52
CA SER A 218 -13.62 18.74 1.74
C SER A 218 -12.12 18.74 1.99
N LYS A 219 -11.70 18.87 3.25
CA LYS A 219 -10.28 18.86 3.67
C LYS A 219 -9.51 17.59 3.26
N ASN A 220 -10.22 16.50 2.95
CA ASN A 220 -9.64 15.16 2.76
C ASN A 220 -9.55 14.68 1.31
N GLN A 221 -9.99 15.46 0.31
CA GLN A 221 -9.87 15.06 -1.11
C GLN A 221 -9.54 16.26 -2.03
N PRO A 222 -8.67 16.08 -3.04
CA PRO A 222 -8.42 17.10 -4.05
C PRO A 222 -9.73 17.56 -4.68
N THR A 223 -9.87 18.87 -4.90
CA THR A 223 -11.02 19.46 -5.62
C THR A 223 -11.16 18.87 -7.02
N GLN A 224 -10.04 18.60 -7.67
CA GLN A 224 -9.93 18.12 -9.05
C GLN A 224 -10.37 16.65 -9.30
N THR A 225 -10.59 15.87 -8.25
CA THR A 225 -11.14 14.52 -8.42
C THR A 225 -12.67 14.55 -8.35
N ARG A 226 -13.22 15.49 -7.58
CA ARG A 226 -14.66 15.55 -7.26
C ARG A 226 -15.45 16.28 -8.34
N ASP A 227 -14.86 17.32 -8.91
CA ASP A 227 -15.38 18.01 -10.10
C ASP A 227 -15.44 17.09 -11.34
N ALA A 228 -14.44 16.24 -11.56
CA ALA A 228 -14.43 15.26 -12.64
C ALA A 228 -15.51 14.19 -12.44
N GLN A 229 -15.63 13.65 -11.22
CA GLN A 229 -16.64 12.63 -10.88
C GLN A 229 -18.07 13.16 -11.03
N LEU A 230 -18.38 14.33 -10.47
CA LEU A 230 -19.70 14.95 -10.64
C LEU A 230 -19.91 15.50 -12.05
N GLY A 231 -18.87 15.96 -12.74
CA GLY A 231 -18.93 16.39 -14.13
C GLY A 231 -19.38 15.28 -15.06
N ILE A 232 -18.87 14.05 -14.90
CA ILE A 232 -19.33 12.88 -15.67
C ILE A 232 -20.76 12.50 -15.30
N CYS A 233 -21.11 12.52 -14.00
CA CYS A 233 -22.49 12.30 -13.57
C CYS A 233 -23.44 13.30 -14.23
N GLY A 234 -23.08 14.59 -14.26
CA GLY A 234 -23.87 15.64 -14.89
C GLY A 234 -23.96 15.50 -16.41
N LEU A 235 -22.86 15.14 -17.08
CA LEU A 235 -22.84 14.91 -18.53
C LEU A 235 -23.81 13.79 -18.95
N ILE A 236 -23.90 12.73 -18.15
CA ILE A 236 -24.63 11.51 -18.50
C ILE A 236 -26.05 11.48 -17.93
N LEU A 237 -26.25 12.03 -16.73
CA LEU A 237 -27.54 11.99 -16.03
C LEU A 237 -28.32 13.30 -16.12
N GLY A 238 -27.68 14.38 -16.59
CA GLY A 238 -28.27 15.70 -16.65
C GLY A 238 -28.07 16.54 -15.38
N TRP A 239 -28.32 17.83 -15.52
CA TRP A 239 -28.06 18.83 -14.48
C TRP A 239 -29.00 18.70 -13.27
N GLN A 240 -30.24 18.22 -13.47
CA GLN A 240 -31.20 18.02 -12.38
C GLN A 240 -30.74 16.88 -11.45
N ILE A 241 -30.26 15.79 -12.05
CA ILE A 241 -29.85 14.59 -11.31
C ILE A 241 -28.52 14.81 -10.62
N VAL A 242 -27.57 15.49 -11.23
CA VAL A 242 -26.30 15.78 -10.56
C VAL A 242 -26.48 16.67 -9.33
N ILE A 243 -27.49 17.56 -9.30
CA ILE A 243 -27.86 18.31 -8.10
C ILE A 243 -28.38 17.37 -7.00
N LEU A 244 -29.32 16.47 -7.34
CA LEU A 244 -29.86 15.50 -6.37
C LEU A 244 -28.77 14.57 -5.84
N VAL A 245 -27.89 14.08 -6.72
CA VAL A 245 -26.73 13.26 -6.36
C VAL A 245 -25.80 14.04 -5.43
N ALA A 246 -25.47 15.30 -5.74
CA ALA A 246 -24.61 16.11 -4.89
C ALA A 246 -25.23 16.35 -3.49
N ILE A 247 -26.54 16.61 -3.41
CA ILE A 247 -27.26 16.74 -2.14
C ILE A 247 -27.21 15.43 -1.36
N ALA A 248 -27.50 14.29 -2.00
CA ALA A 248 -27.46 12.98 -1.36
C ALA A 248 -26.06 12.64 -0.85
N VAL A 249 -25.00 12.97 -1.60
CA VAL A 249 -23.61 12.82 -1.17
C VAL A 249 -23.30 13.71 0.03
N ALA A 250 -23.72 14.97 0.01
CA ALA A 250 -23.52 15.90 1.12
C ALA A 250 -24.23 15.41 2.39
N LEU A 251 -25.50 14.99 2.29
CA LEU A 251 -26.27 14.44 3.40
C LEU A 251 -25.64 13.16 3.97
N ALA A 252 -25.22 12.24 3.10
CA ALA A 252 -24.57 11.00 3.54
C ALA A 252 -23.20 11.26 4.19
N THR A 253 -22.47 12.25 3.68
CA THR A 253 -21.20 12.70 4.28
C THR A 253 -21.43 13.31 5.66
N LEU A 254 -22.42 14.19 5.81
CA LEU A 254 -22.80 14.81 7.09
C LEU A 254 -23.31 13.76 8.09
N LEU A 255 -24.11 12.80 7.64
CA LEU A 255 -24.59 11.69 8.46
C LEU A 255 -23.41 10.82 8.93
N CYS A 256 -22.50 10.44 8.04
CA CYS A 256 -21.29 9.71 8.41
C CYS A 256 -20.40 10.51 9.36
N GLN A 257 -20.25 11.82 9.18
CA GLN A 257 -19.51 12.68 10.10
C GLN A 257 -20.17 12.73 11.48
N SER A 258 -21.49 12.90 11.54
CA SER A 258 -22.28 12.88 12.78
C SER A 258 -22.18 11.52 13.49
N MET A 259 -22.31 10.42 12.75
CA MET A 259 -22.19 9.07 13.29
C MET A 259 -20.74 8.68 13.65
N SER A 260 -19.74 9.29 13.00
CA SER A 260 -18.32 9.03 13.30
C SER A 260 -17.93 9.48 14.71
N HIS A 261 -18.70 10.40 15.29
CA HIS A 261 -18.56 10.82 16.69
C HIS A 261 -18.92 9.69 17.70
N HIS A 262 -19.77 8.75 17.28
CA HIS A 262 -20.22 7.61 18.11
C HIS A 262 -19.60 6.27 17.67
N PHE A 263 -19.19 6.14 16.41
CA PHE A 263 -18.67 4.91 15.85
C PHE A 263 -17.47 5.21 14.94
N THR A 264 -16.26 4.92 15.41
CA THR A 264 -14.98 5.14 14.72
C THR A 264 -14.89 4.52 13.31
N ARG A 265 -15.77 3.54 13.04
CA ARG A 265 -15.89 2.83 11.76
C ARG A 265 -16.34 3.70 10.58
N PHE A 266 -17.14 4.74 10.82
CA PHE A 266 -17.65 5.61 9.74
C PHE A 266 -16.60 6.61 9.23
N ARG A 267 -15.47 6.78 9.95
CA ARG A 267 -14.38 7.70 9.57
C ARG A 267 -13.61 7.27 8.31
N ARG A 268 -13.80 6.03 7.83
CA ARG A 268 -13.09 5.45 6.66
C ARG A 268 -13.88 5.45 5.35
N ILE A 269 -15.13 5.89 5.32
CA ILE A 269 -15.93 5.90 4.09
C ILE A 269 -15.53 7.12 3.25
N SER A 270 -14.97 6.89 2.06
CA SER A 270 -14.52 7.96 1.17
C SER A 270 -15.72 8.69 0.53
N TRP A 271 -15.54 9.96 0.15
CA TRP A 271 -16.57 10.74 -0.54
C TRP A 271 -17.03 10.05 -1.84
N SER A 272 -16.10 9.44 -2.58
CA SER A 272 -16.41 8.67 -3.79
C SER A 272 -17.29 7.44 -3.53
N MET A 273 -17.20 6.81 -2.34
CA MET A 273 -18.14 5.73 -1.98
C MET A 273 -19.56 6.26 -1.79
N HIS A 274 -19.72 7.43 -1.18
CA HIS A 274 -21.03 8.08 -1.07
C HIS A 274 -21.59 8.42 -2.45
N LEU A 275 -20.73 8.85 -3.38
CA LEU A 275 -21.11 9.15 -4.75
C LEU A 275 -21.61 7.91 -5.50
N VAL A 276 -20.92 6.78 -5.42
CA VAL A 276 -21.38 5.51 -6.02
C VAL A 276 -22.81 5.17 -5.55
N TRP A 277 -23.05 5.30 -4.24
CA TRP A 277 -24.36 5.03 -3.64
C TRP A 277 -25.43 6.02 -4.07
N ALA A 278 -25.15 7.32 -3.99
CA ALA A 278 -26.08 8.37 -4.37
C ALA A 278 -26.48 8.25 -5.84
N THR A 279 -25.50 8.06 -6.72
CA THR A 279 -25.75 7.86 -8.15
C THR A 279 -26.57 6.60 -8.39
N SER A 280 -26.22 5.47 -7.76
CA SER A 280 -26.98 4.21 -7.90
C SER A 280 -28.43 4.35 -7.43
N LEU A 281 -28.65 5.05 -6.31
CA LEU A 281 -29.99 5.29 -5.78
C LEU A 281 -30.82 6.14 -6.74
N CYS A 282 -30.29 7.26 -7.23
CA CYS A 282 -30.96 8.13 -8.18
C CYS A 282 -31.33 7.41 -9.49
N LEU A 283 -30.47 6.50 -9.96
CA LEU A 283 -30.75 5.67 -11.14
C LEU A 283 -31.91 4.70 -10.93
N ILE A 284 -32.06 4.16 -9.73
CA ILE A 284 -33.11 3.18 -9.42
C ILE A 284 -34.45 3.89 -9.14
N THR A 285 -34.41 5.00 -8.40
CA THR A 285 -35.61 5.71 -7.90
C THR A 285 -36.16 6.77 -8.84
N GLY A 286 -35.49 7.04 -9.96
CA GLY A 286 -35.92 8.07 -10.89
C GLY A 286 -37.29 7.84 -11.53
N PRO A 287 -38.02 8.89 -11.97
CA PRO A 287 -39.17 8.81 -12.84
C PRO A 287 -38.95 7.78 -13.94
N ARG A 288 -39.82 6.77 -13.93
CA ARG A 288 -39.85 5.70 -14.90
C ARG A 288 -40.24 6.31 -16.26
N ILE A 289 -39.64 5.80 -17.33
CA ILE A 289 -40.02 6.17 -18.70
C ILE A 289 -41.50 5.81 -18.86
N THR A 290 -42.38 6.81 -18.77
CA THR A 290 -43.81 6.64 -19.05
C THR A 290 -44.02 6.96 -20.52
N ALA A 291 -44.59 6.02 -21.25
CA ALA A 291 -44.91 6.22 -22.67
C ALA A 291 -45.94 7.36 -22.81
N PRO A 292 -45.84 8.21 -23.86
CA PRO A 292 -47.02 8.91 -24.32
C PRO A 292 -48.05 7.86 -24.79
N PRO A 293 -49.35 8.08 -24.55
CA PRO A 293 -50.37 7.13 -25.00
C PRO A 293 -50.30 6.98 -26.52
N VAL A 294 -50.24 5.73 -26.99
CA VAL A 294 -50.38 5.40 -28.41
C VAL A 294 -51.84 5.64 -28.78
N THR A 295 -52.17 6.83 -29.25
CA THR A 295 -53.49 7.13 -29.83
C THR A 295 -53.56 6.61 -31.26
N ASN A 296 -53.79 5.31 -31.41
CA ASN A 296 -54.29 4.74 -32.66
C ASN A 296 -55.82 4.78 -32.67
N THR A 297 -56.40 5.95 -32.90
CA THR A 297 -57.80 6.10 -33.35
C THR A 297 -57.93 7.39 -34.17
N PRO A 298 -58.36 7.33 -35.44
CA PRO A 298 -58.85 8.52 -36.12
C PRO A 298 -60.27 8.82 -35.62
N PHE A 299 -60.56 10.11 -35.36
CA PHE A 299 -61.84 10.69 -34.93
C PHE A 299 -62.26 10.52 -33.45
N ALA A 300 -62.06 11.58 -32.66
CA ALA A 300 -63.03 12.08 -31.67
C ALA A 300 -62.69 13.54 -31.26
N THR A 301 -63.72 14.36 -31.08
CA THR A 301 -63.73 15.81 -30.83
C THR A 301 -63.24 16.22 -29.44
N PRO A 302 -62.83 17.49 -29.23
CA PRO A 302 -62.28 17.95 -27.96
C PRO A 302 -63.39 18.38 -26.99
N ASN A 303 -63.63 17.60 -25.94
CA ASN A 303 -64.16 18.09 -24.67
C ASN A 303 -64.03 17.01 -23.59
N GLU A 304 -63.83 17.46 -22.34
CA GLU A 304 -63.63 16.69 -21.11
C GLU A 304 -62.16 16.35 -20.76
N ALA A 305 -61.40 17.40 -20.46
CA ALA A 305 -60.24 17.31 -19.57
C ALA A 305 -60.73 17.36 -18.11
N ASN A 306 -61.11 16.20 -17.57
CA ASN A 306 -61.14 15.94 -16.13
C ASN A 306 -60.87 14.45 -15.93
N VAL A 307 -59.60 14.09 -15.73
CA VAL A 307 -59.22 12.74 -15.31
C VAL A 307 -58.37 12.86 -14.05
N GLU A 308 -58.96 12.37 -12.98
CA GLU A 308 -58.38 12.16 -11.66
C GLU A 308 -57.00 11.49 -11.75
N THR A 309 -56.00 12.12 -11.12
CA THR A 309 -54.70 11.53 -10.82
C THR A 309 -54.87 10.42 -9.78
N ARG A 310 -55.21 9.21 -10.24
CA ARG A 310 -55.06 7.99 -9.46
C ARG A 310 -53.57 7.71 -9.27
N THR A 311 -53.05 8.10 -8.11
CA THR A 311 -51.70 7.81 -7.64
C THR A 311 -51.46 6.31 -7.50
N LEU A 312 -50.98 5.67 -8.57
CA LEU A 312 -50.39 4.33 -8.52
C LEU A 312 -48.91 4.42 -8.11
N PHE A 313 -48.66 4.96 -6.92
CA PHE A 313 -47.48 4.59 -6.16
C PHE A 313 -47.86 3.37 -5.32
N PRO A 314 -47.18 2.22 -5.41
CA PRO A 314 -47.14 1.35 -4.25
C PRO A 314 -46.44 2.17 -3.18
N GLN A 315 -47.16 2.50 -2.10
CA GLN A 315 -46.59 3.11 -0.91
C GLN A 315 -45.47 2.19 -0.40
N MET A 316 -44.22 2.45 -0.80
CA MET A 316 -43.07 2.02 -0.04
C MET A 316 -43.12 2.81 1.25
N SER A 317 -43.43 2.15 2.36
CA SER A 317 -43.38 2.79 3.68
C SER A 317 -42.00 3.43 3.91
N ASP A 318 -41.94 4.55 4.62
CA ASP A 318 -40.69 5.26 4.97
C ASP A 318 -39.63 4.36 5.61
N LYS A 319 -40.06 3.24 6.22
CA LYS A 319 -39.19 2.19 6.79
C LYS A 319 -38.40 1.40 5.73
N GLY A 320 -38.90 1.30 4.50
CA GLY A 320 -38.26 0.57 3.40
C GLY A 320 -37.06 1.33 2.82
N ALA A 321 -37.20 2.65 2.60
CA ALA A 321 -36.11 3.49 2.10
C ALA A 321 -34.97 3.62 3.14
N LEU A 322 -35.31 3.74 4.43
CA LEU A 322 -34.34 3.72 5.53
C LEU A 322 -33.66 2.35 5.69
N GLY A 323 -34.41 1.26 5.49
CA GLY A 323 -33.88 -0.11 5.51
C GLY A 323 -32.86 -0.39 4.41
N TRP A 324 -33.06 0.17 3.21
CA TRP A 324 -32.09 0.07 2.10
C TRP A 324 -30.83 0.92 2.32
N LEU A 325 -30.95 2.12 2.92
CA LEU A 325 -29.81 2.95 3.35
C LEU A 325 -28.98 2.27 4.44
N LEU A 326 -29.63 1.58 5.39
CA LEU A 326 -28.98 0.82 6.46
C LEU A 326 -28.36 -0.51 5.99
N LEU A 327 -29.00 -1.22 5.04
CA LEU A 327 -28.44 -2.44 4.42
C LEU A 327 -27.22 -2.15 3.53
N GLY A 328 -27.22 -1.03 2.80
CA GLY A 328 -26.05 -0.56 2.05
C GLY A 328 -24.86 -0.24 2.96
N SER A 329 -25.14 0.32 4.14
CA SER A 329 -24.15 0.57 5.20
C SER A 329 -23.63 -0.74 5.81
N LEU A 330 -24.49 -1.74 6.03
CA LEU A 330 -24.12 -3.06 6.55
C LEU A 330 -23.21 -3.87 5.61
N SER A 331 -23.39 -3.69 4.29
CA SER A 331 -22.55 -4.30 3.25
C SER A 331 -21.10 -3.81 3.32
N VAL A 332 -20.92 -2.53 3.66
CA VAL A 332 -19.60 -1.88 3.87
C VAL A 332 -19.00 -2.28 5.21
N LEU A 333 -19.82 -2.53 6.23
CA LEU A 333 -19.36 -3.13 7.49
C LEU A 333 -18.73 -4.52 7.26
N LEU A 334 -19.25 -5.37 6.36
CA LEU A 334 -18.64 -6.68 6.09
C LEU A 334 -17.23 -6.57 5.47
N LEU A 335 -16.97 -5.55 4.63
CA LEU A 335 -15.63 -5.25 4.07
C LEU A 335 -14.60 -4.87 5.15
N THR A 336 -15.01 -4.20 6.23
CA THR A 336 -14.10 -3.76 7.28
C THR A 336 -13.87 -4.81 8.38
N ARG A 337 -14.49 -6.00 8.31
CA ARG A 337 -14.49 -6.99 9.41
C ARG A 337 -13.24 -7.86 9.49
N VAL A 338 -12.30 -7.76 8.54
CA VAL A 338 -11.15 -8.70 8.43
C VAL A 338 -9.79 -8.03 8.74
N THR A 339 -9.76 -6.82 9.26
CA THR A 339 -8.51 -6.22 9.78
C THR A 339 -8.47 -6.30 11.29
N ARG A 340 -7.79 -7.36 11.76
CA ARG A 340 -7.12 -7.58 13.06
C ARG A 340 -7.88 -7.26 14.37
N ARG A 341 -7.96 -8.30 15.21
CA ARG A 341 -8.18 -8.26 16.66
C ARG A 341 -7.22 -7.27 17.34
N SER A 342 -7.74 -6.44 18.24
CA SER A 342 -6.99 -5.80 19.33
C SER A 342 -7.23 -6.58 20.63
N SER A 343 -6.17 -6.73 21.43
CA SER A 343 -6.17 -7.30 22.79
C SER A 343 -7.03 -6.50 23.78
N PRO A 344 -7.45 -7.10 24.91
CA PRO A 344 -8.17 -6.42 25.97
C PRO A 344 -7.18 -5.85 27.00
N ASP A 345 -7.22 -4.55 27.26
CA ASP A 345 -7.48 -3.98 28.58
C ASP A 345 -7.59 -2.45 28.47
N ASP A 346 -8.07 -1.84 29.55
CA ASP A 346 -8.25 -0.41 29.83
C ASP A 346 -9.71 0.06 29.83
N THR A 347 -10.33 -0.18 30.98
CA THR A 347 -11.47 0.58 31.49
C THR A 347 -11.12 2.07 31.56
N VAL A 348 -11.66 2.87 30.65
CA VAL A 348 -11.69 4.34 30.79
C VAL A 348 -13.15 4.77 30.91
N GLU A 349 -13.49 5.27 32.09
CA GLU A 349 -14.76 5.95 32.38
C GLU A 349 -14.97 7.10 31.37
N GLY A 350 -16.14 7.13 30.72
CA GLY A 350 -16.47 8.16 29.74
C GLY A 350 -16.69 9.53 30.41
N PRO A 351 -16.27 10.65 29.79
CA PRO A 351 -16.40 11.94 30.44
C PRO A 351 -17.85 12.43 30.43
N THR A 352 -18.34 12.64 31.64
CA THR A 352 -19.51 13.40 32.04
C THR A 352 -19.48 14.86 31.54
N SER A 353 -20.62 15.33 31.05
CA SER A 353 -21.05 16.73 30.87
C SER A 353 -20.35 17.60 29.80
N MET A 354 -21.01 17.74 28.64
CA MET A 354 -20.78 18.86 27.71
C MET A 354 -21.50 20.14 28.21
N HIS A 355 -20.94 20.87 29.19
CA HIS A 355 -21.53 22.15 29.64
C HIS A 355 -20.57 23.35 29.64
N ASN A 356 -19.32 23.21 29.18
CA ASN A 356 -18.39 24.34 29.09
C ASN A 356 -17.56 24.31 27.79
N PRO A 357 -17.88 25.16 26.79
CA PRO A 357 -17.13 25.27 25.54
C PRO A 357 -15.64 25.60 25.75
N GLN A 358 -15.29 26.34 26.79
CA GLN A 358 -13.90 26.70 27.09
C GLN A 358 -13.12 25.46 27.55
N ALA A 359 -13.71 24.63 28.41
CA ALA A 359 -13.11 23.37 28.85
C ALA A 359 -12.97 22.37 27.68
N ASN A 360 -13.94 22.34 26.77
CA ASN A 360 -13.85 21.50 25.57
C ASN A 360 -12.78 22.01 24.59
N LEU A 361 -12.63 23.32 24.43
CA LEU A 361 -11.54 23.89 23.63
C LEU A 361 -10.18 23.50 24.23
N GLU A 362 -10.01 23.61 25.55
CA GLU A 362 -8.79 23.19 26.24
C GLU A 362 -8.52 21.69 26.06
N ALA A 363 -9.56 20.85 26.14
CA ALA A 363 -9.45 19.42 25.87
C ALA A 363 -9.04 19.13 24.40
N ILE A 364 -9.58 19.88 23.43
CA ILE A 364 -9.20 19.75 22.01
C ILE A 364 -7.74 20.16 21.81
N LEU A 365 -7.31 21.28 22.37
CA LEU A 365 -5.94 21.78 22.23
C LEU A 365 -4.92 20.80 22.83
N ASN A 366 -5.30 20.06 23.87
CA ASN A 366 -4.47 19.03 24.51
C ASN A 366 -4.63 17.63 23.89
N ALA A 367 -5.58 17.41 22.98
CA ALA A 367 -5.83 16.11 22.38
C ALA A 367 -4.71 15.69 21.42
N GLU A 368 -4.32 14.41 21.47
CA GLU A 368 -3.28 13.84 20.60
C GLU A 368 -3.56 14.09 19.12
N ASN A 369 -4.80 13.90 18.68
CA ASN A 369 -5.22 14.10 17.28
C ASN A 369 -5.16 15.57 16.80
N TYR A 370 -5.02 16.53 17.72
CA TYR A 370 -4.84 17.94 17.37
C TYR A 370 -3.35 18.30 17.19
N ARG A 371 -2.44 17.41 17.57
CA ARG A 371 -1.00 17.54 17.28
C ARG A 371 -0.78 17.40 15.76
N LEU A 372 0.18 18.14 15.25
CA LEU A 372 0.60 18.01 13.86
C LEU A 372 1.30 16.65 13.66
N ALA A 373 0.94 15.90 12.62
CA ALA A 373 1.39 14.52 12.44
C ALA A 373 2.93 14.34 12.43
N GLU A 374 3.67 15.30 11.88
CA GLU A 374 5.15 15.29 11.88
C GLU A 374 5.78 15.53 13.25
N ARG A 375 5.00 16.06 14.21
CA ARG A 375 5.40 16.30 15.60
C ARG A 375 4.81 15.28 16.56
N ASP A 376 3.97 14.38 16.08
CA ASP A 376 3.31 13.34 16.86
C ASP A 376 4.14 12.05 16.83
N THR A 377 5.03 11.91 17.82
CA THR A 377 5.94 10.76 17.92
C THR A 377 5.22 9.44 18.16
N ASP A 378 4.08 9.47 18.86
CA ASP A 378 3.28 8.27 19.15
C ASP A 378 2.62 7.75 17.87
N PHE A 379 2.09 8.67 17.06
CA PHE A 379 1.62 8.35 15.71
C PHE A 379 2.75 7.82 14.83
N LEU A 380 3.91 8.48 14.82
CA LEU A 380 5.07 8.07 14.04
C LEU A 380 5.63 6.71 14.47
N ALA A 381 5.45 6.27 15.72
CA ALA A 381 5.92 4.98 16.23
C ALA A 381 5.05 3.79 15.78
N ARG A 382 3.82 4.04 15.29
CA ARG A 382 2.87 2.99 14.91
C ARG A 382 3.41 2.02 13.85
N PRO A 383 3.08 0.71 13.89
CA PRO A 383 3.59 -0.26 12.93
C PRO A 383 3.30 0.07 11.46
N GLU A 384 2.19 0.73 11.18
CA GLU A 384 1.80 1.15 9.83
C GLU A 384 2.75 2.20 9.24
N LEU A 385 3.42 3.00 10.08
CA LEU A 385 4.40 3.98 9.66
C LEU A 385 5.84 3.46 9.67
N ARG A 386 6.03 2.15 9.82
CA ARG A 386 7.34 1.51 9.66
C ARG A 386 8.01 1.87 8.32
N PRO A 387 7.34 1.87 7.15
CA PRO A 387 7.99 2.26 5.90
C PRO A 387 8.52 3.71 5.92
N VAL A 388 7.81 4.63 6.57
CA VAL A 388 8.24 6.03 6.72
C VAL A 388 9.45 6.11 7.64
N ARG A 389 9.43 5.44 8.80
CA ARG A 389 10.59 5.40 9.71
C ARG A 389 11.82 4.77 9.05
N MET A 390 11.63 3.70 8.30
CA MET A 390 12.70 3.08 7.51
C MET A 390 13.25 4.05 6.45
N GLN A 391 12.39 4.81 5.77
CA GLN A 391 12.84 5.84 4.84
C GLN A 391 13.66 6.93 5.54
N LEU A 392 13.26 7.35 6.75
CA LEU A 392 14.02 8.33 7.54
C LEU A 392 15.39 7.78 7.97
N GLU A 393 15.48 6.53 8.41
CA GLU A 393 16.75 5.87 8.74
C GLU A 393 17.65 5.64 7.53
N LEU A 394 17.08 5.53 6.32
CA LEU A 394 17.85 5.52 5.09
C LEU A 394 18.39 6.92 4.74
N LEU A 395 17.53 7.95 4.79
CA LEU A 395 17.87 9.29 4.31
C LEU A 395 18.78 10.07 5.26
N LYS A 396 18.58 9.96 6.58
CA LYS A 396 19.29 10.79 7.56
C LYS A 396 20.81 10.66 7.48
N PRO A 397 21.41 9.45 7.42
CA PRO A 397 22.86 9.31 7.29
C PRO A 397 23.36 9.81 5.92
N GLU A 398 22.66 9.49 4.82
CA GLU A 398 23.08 9.92 3.48
C GLU A 398 23.12 11.45 3.35
N MET A 399 22.09 12.14 3.84
CA MET A 399 22.05 13.60 3.85
C MET A 399 23.21 14.18 4.67
N ALA A 400 23.47 13.63 5.86
CA ALA A 400 24.57 14.10 6.70
C ALA A 400 25.95 13.80 6.08
N PHE A 401 26.10 12.70 5.33
CA PHE A 401 27.32 12.38 4.59
C PHE A 401 27.53 13.38 3.45
N GLU A 402 26.49 13.72 2.70
CA GLU A 402 26.53 14.74 1.66
C GLU A 402 26.89 16.12 2.23
N GLU A 403 26.26 16.54 3.32
CA GLU A 403 26.54 17.81 4.02
C GLU A 403 27.98 17.89 4.56
N ASN A 404 28.61 16.73 4.79
CA ASN A 404 29.99 16.62 5.27
C ASN A 404 31.01 16.33 4.16
N ASP A 405 30.59 16.36 2.89
CA ASP A 405 31.38 16.06 1.69
C ASP A 405 32.00 14.65 1.68
N ILE A 406 31.38 13.68 2.37
CA ILE A 406 31.89 12.31 2.52
C ILE A 406 31.64 11.52 1.24
N GLN A 407 32.70 11.31 0.47
CA GLN A 407 32.61 10.65 -0.84
C GLN A 407 32.69 9.12 -0.75
N SER A 408 33.38 8.60 0.24
CA SER A 408 33.61 7.17 0.41
C SER A 408 33.96 6.80 1.84
N THR A 409 33.72 5.54 2.20
CA THR A 409 33.99 5.01 3.55
C THR A 409 34.89 3.78 3.50
N ILE A 410 35.60 3.53 4.61
CA ILE A 410 36.20 2.22 4.90
C ILE A 410 35.54 1.68 6.15
N VAL A 411 34.96 0.49 6.02
CA VAL A 411 34.25 -0.17 7.11
C VAL A 411 35.24 -0.95 7.96
N ALA A 412 35.23 -0.73 9.28
CA ALA A 412 36.05 -1.48 10.23
C ALA A 412 35.16 -2.24 11.23
N PHE A 413 35.26 -3.56 11.24
CA PHE A 413 34.56 -4.43 12.18
C PHE A 413 35.53 -5.27 13.02
N GLY A 414 35.09 -5.62 14.23
CA GLY A 414 35.81 -6.54 15.11
C GLY A 414 35.09 -6.73 16.43
N GLY A 415 35.69 -7.49 17.33
CA GLY A 415 35.11 -7.80 18.63
C GLY A 415 35.05 -6.60 19.57
N THR A 416 33.90 -6.44 20.23
CA THR A 416 33.69 -5.45 21.32
C THR A 416 34.53 -5.75 22.57
N GLN A 417 35.03 -6.98 22.69
CA GLN A 417 35.81 -7.45 23.83
C GLN A 417 37.33 -7.35 23.62
N ILE A 418 37.78 -6.91 22.44
CA ILE A 418 39.19 -6.66 22.17
C ILE A 418 39.46 -5.22 22.57
N VAL A 419 40.07 -5.04 23.74
CA VAL A 419 40.35 -3.74 24.36
C VAL A 419 41.85 -3.44 24.31
N ASP A 420 42.23 -2.23 24.74
CA ASP A 420 43.64 -1.86 24.80
C ASP A 420 44.44 -2.73 25.79
N GLN A 421 45.77 -2.64 25.68
CA GLN A 421 46.69 -3.44 26.48
C GLN A 421 46.51 -3.24 27.99
N ALA A 422 46.26 -2.00 28.43
CA ALA A 422 46.15 -1.67 29.84
C ALA A 422 44.87 -2.26 30.44
N GLU A 423 43.74 -2.10 29.75
CA GLU A 423 42.46 -2.66 30.18
C GLU A 423 42.48 -4.20 30.14
N ALA A 424 43.05 -4.79 29.09
CA ALA A 424 43.16 -6.25 29.00
C ALA A 424 44.02 -6.85 30.13
N THR A 425 45.09 -6.15 30.52
CA THR A 425 45.95 -6.54 31.65
C THR A 425 45.18 -6.44 32.96
N ALA A 426 44.46 -5.35 33.19
CA ALA A 426 43.64 -5.17 34.39
C ALA A 426 42.54 -6.25 34.52
N ARG A 427 41.90 -6.63 33.41
CA ARG A 427 40.92 -7.73 33.38
C ARG A 427 41.55 -9.09 33.73
N LEU A 428 42.79 -9.34 33.30
CA LEU A 428 43.53 -10.54 33.64
C LEU A 428 43.88 -10.58 35.14
N GLU A 429 44.37 -9.47 35.69
CA GLU A 429 44.70 -9.35 37.11
C GLU A 429 43.47 -9.53 38.02
N GLU A 430 42.32 -8.99 37.62
CA GLU A 430 41.05 -9.19 38.34
C GLU A 430 40.60 -10.66 38.29
N ALA A 431 40.65 -11.30 37.12
CA ALA A 431 40.29 -12.72 36.99
C ALA A 431 41.21 -13.64 37.81
N GLN A 432 42.50 -13.31 37.88
CA GLN A 432 43.48 -14.00 38.71
C GLN A 432 43.16 -13.86 40.20
N ARG A 433 42.84 -12.65 40.67
CA ARG A 433 42.42 -12.41 42.06
C ARG A 433 41.14 -13.17 42.41
N GLN A 434 40.16 -13.21 41.52
CA GLN A 434 38.93 -13.98 41.75
C GLN A 434 39.22 -15.48 41.87
N LEU A 435 40.09 -16.03 41.04
CA LEU A 435 40.48 -17.43 41.14
C LEU A 435 41.26 -17.73 42.44
N GLU A 436 42.09 -16.81 42.92
CA GLU A 436 42.79 -16.96 44.20
C GLU A 436 41.83 -17.01 45.40
N THR A 437 40.68 -16.33 45.33
CA THR A 437 39.66 -16.39 46.38
C THR A 437 38.87 -17.70 46.41
N ASP A 438 38.71 -18.35 45.26
CA ASP A 438 37.97 -19.61 45.10
C ASP A 438 38.57 -20.47 43.96
N PRO A 439 39.64 -21.25 44.24
CA PRO A 439 40.42 -21.94 43.21
C PRO A 439 39.67 -23.07 42.47
N ASP A 440 38.69 -23.68 43.13
CA ASP A 440 37.91 -24.80 42.58
C ASP A 440 36.73 -24.32 41.73
N ASN A 441 36.52 -23.00 41.63
CA ASN A 441 35.42 -22.43 40.88
C ASN A 441 35.65 -22.50 39.36
N SER A 442 34.91 -23.37 38.70
CA SER A 442 34.96 -23.53 37.25
C SER A 442 34.69 -22.23 36.46
N HIS A 443 33.90 -21.29 37.02
CA HIS A 443 33.65 -20.00 36.38
C HIS A 443 34.86 -19.09 36.44
N HIS A 444 35.57 -19.02 37.58
CA HIS A 444 36.80 -18.23 37.71
C HIS A 444 37.92 -18.80 36.84
N GLN A 445 38.07 -20.13 36.78
CA GLN A 445 39.04 -20.78 35.90
C GLN A 445 38.77 -20.42 34.43
N ARG A 446 37.50 -20.45 34.02
CA ARG A 446 37.09 -20.05 32.67
C ARG A 446 37.30 -18.56 32.43
N ALA A 447 37.06 -17.71 33.43
CA ALA A 447 37.26 -16.26 33.33
C ALA A 447 38.74 -15.92 33.11
N LEU A 448 39.66 -16.55 33.86
CA LEU A 448 41.10 -16.39 33.70
C LEU A 448 41.55 -16.76 32.28
N GLN A 449 41.19 -17.96 31.80
CA GLN A 449 41.49 -18.38 30.43
C GLN A 449 40.95 -17.42 29.38
N ARG A 450 39.75 -16.85 29.59
CA ARG A 450 39.18 -15.86 28.67
C ARG A 450 39.97 -14.55 28.71
N ALA A 451 40.36 -14.07 29.89
CA ALA A 451 41.15 -12.86 30.04
C ALA A 451 42.53 -12.99 29.37
N GLU A 452 43.22 -14.13 29.52
CA GLU A 452 44.46 -14.43 28.79
C GLU A 452 44.27 -14.34 27.27
N ARG A 453 43.16 -14.89 26.77
CA ARG A 453 42.83 -14.85 25.33
C ARG A 453 42.40 -13.47 24.84
N ILE A 454 41.90 -12.60 25.72
CA ILE A 454 41.61 -11.19 25.41
C ILE A 454 42.92 -10.40 25.37
N LEU A 455 43.80 -10.59 26.35
CA LEU A 455 45.13 -9.96 26.37
C LEU A 455 45.95 -10.33 25.14
N ALA A 456 45.93 -11.60 24.72
CA ALA A 456 46.59 -12.04 23.49
C ALA A 456 46.03 -11.37 22.21
N LYS A 457 44.84 -10.76 22.28
CA LYS A 457 44.22 -10.03 21.16
C LYS A 457 44.37 -8.51 21.27
N ALA A 458 44.89 -7.98 22.38
CA ALA A 458 45.12 -6.54 22.54
C ALA A 458 45.93 -5.91 21.39
N PRO A 459 46.91 -6.59 20.75
CA PRO A 459 47.57 -6.03 19.56
C PRO A 459 46.62 -5.67 18.41
N PHE A 460 45.48 -6.37 18.25
CA PHE A 460 44.49 -6.03 17.22
C PHE A 460 43.76 -4.71 17.51
N TYR A 461 43.65 -4.29 18.77
CA TYR A 461 43.17 -2.94 19.11
C TYR A 461 44.13 -1.89 18.56
N GLU A 462 45.43 -2.05 18.82
CA GLU A 462 46.44 -1.12 18.32
C GLU A 462 46.52 -1.13 16.79
N HIS A 463 46.43 -2.31 16.15
CA HIS A 463 46.37 -2.40 14.69
C HIS A 463 45.16 -1.66 14.10
N ALA A 464 43.98 -1.76 14.72
CA ALA A 464 42.79 -1.03 14.28
C ALA A 464 42.96 0.48 14.42
N ARG A 465 43.55 0.95 15.53
CA ARG A 465 43.88 2.36 15.75
C ARG A 465 44.88 2.88 14.71
N GLU A 466 46.00 2.19 14.55
CA GLU A 466 47.06 2.59 13.61
C GLU A 466 46.56 2.56 12.16
N PHE A 467 45.80 1.53 11.77
CA PHE A 467 45.22 1.44 10.43
C PHE A 467 44.31 2.63 10.13
N ALA A 468 43.40 2.95 11.05
CA ALA A 468 42.50 4.08 10.89
C ALA A 468 43.24 5.42 10.83
N GLN A 469 44.31 5.56 11.62
CA GLN A 469 45.18 6.74 11.60
C GLN A 469 45.87 6.92 10.24
N ILE A 470 46.46 5.85 9.69
CA ILE A 470 47.14 5.83 8.37
C ILE A 470 46.16 6.23 7.27
N VAL A 471 45.00 5.57 7.21
CA VAL A 471 43.97 5.83 6.19
C VAL A 471 43.50 7.27 6.27
N SER A 472 43.15 7.73 7.48
CA SER A 472 42.56 9.04 7.67
C SER A 472 43.53 10.17 7.35
N ALA A 473 44.79 10.05 7.79
CA ALA A 473 45.85 11.01 7.46
C ALA A 473 46.14 11.07 5.95
N ALA A 474 45.98 9.96 5.24
CA ALA A 474 46.22 9.89 3.79
C ALA A 474 45.03 10.43 2.97
N ALA A 475 43.80 10.19 3.41
CA ALA A 475 42.59 10.36 2.61
C ALA A 475 41.73 11.58 2.96
N GLN A 476 41.90 12.15 4.17
CA GLN A 476 41.13 13.29 4.66
C GLN A 476 42.00 14.55 4.80
N LYS A 477 42.62 14.97 3.69
CA LYS A 477 43.49 16.16 3.60
C LYS A 477 43.18 16.97 2.34
N ASP A 478 43.63 18.22 2.28
CA ASP A 478 43.52 19.09 1.09
C ASP A 478 42.07 19.21 0.55
N ASN A 479 41.10 19.45 1.45
CA ASN A 479 39.66 19.49 1.18
C ASN A 479 39.04 18.19 0.63
N ARG A 480 39.75 17.06 0.73
CA ARG A 480 39.17 15.73 0.44
C ARG A 480 38.61 15.10 1.71
N CYS A 481 37.50 14.38 1.56
CA CYS A 481 36.91 13.56 2.61
C CYS A 481 36.55 12.18 2.04
N ASP A 482 37.60 11.46 1.64
CA ASP A 482 37.53 10.09 1.14
C ASP A 482 37.90 9.08 2.24
N TYR A 483 37.50 7.82 2.04
CA TYR A 483 37.86 6.68 2.90
C TYR A 483 37.61 6.93 4.39
N VAL A 484 36.51 7.63 4.71
CA VAL A 484 36.15 7.95 6.09
C VAL A 484 35.89 6.66 6.86
N ILE A 485 36.52 6.52 8.02
CA ILE A 485 36.37 5.33 8.86
C ILE A 485 34.93 5.26 9.39
N VAL A 486 34.25 4.16 9.09
CA VAL A 486 32.90 3.87 9.60
C VAL A 486 32.90 2.58 10.42
N THR A 487 32.29 2.64 11.60
CA THR A 487 32.19 1.52 12.53
C THR A 487 30.78 1.42 13.10
N GLY A 488 30.50 0.38 13.86
CA GLY A 488 29.25 0.26 14.62
C GLY A 488 29.14 1.23 15.81
N GLY A 489 30.18 1.99 16.12
CA GLY A 489 30.21 3.00 17.18
C GLY A 489 30.33 2.46 18.61
N GLY A 490 30.54 1.15 18.78
CA GLY A 490 30.71 0.48 20.06
C GLY A 490 32.15 0.54 20.62
N PRO A 491 32.42 -0.17 21.73
CA PRO A 491 33.76 -0.30 22.31
C PRO A 491 34.63 -1.29 21.52
N GLY A 492 35.87 -1.48 21.99
CA GLY A 492 36.81 -2.44 21.44
C GLY A 492 37.37 -2.04 20.08
N VAL A 493 37.39 -2.93 19.09
CA VAL A 493 37.94 -2.63 17.75
C VAL A 493 37.27 -1.41 17.10
N MET A 494 35.95 -1.27 17.27
CA MET A 494 35.20 -0.15 16.71
C MET A 494 35.69 1.18 17.29
N GLU A 495 35.85 1.24 18.61
CA GLU A 495 36.43 2.38 19.30
C GLU A 495 37.86 2.65 18.85
N ALA A 496 38.71 1.62 18.77
CA ALA A 496 40.09 1.77 18.33
C ALA A 496 40.19 2.43 16.95
N ALA A 497 39.36 1.99 16.00
CA ALA A 497 39.32 2.56 14.67
C ALA A 497 38.81 4.01 14.68
N ASN A 498 37.73 4.33 15.41
CA ASN A 498 37.28 5.72 15.55
C ASN A 498 38.35 6.60 16.21
N ARG A 499 39.04 6.08 17.24
CA ARG A 499 40.14 6.74 17.95
C ARG A 499 41.30 7.05 17.02
N GLY A 500 41.73 6.11 16.19
CA GLY A 500 42.82 6.32 15.24
C GLY A 500 42.53 7.43 14.24
N ALA A 501 41.30 7.48 13.71
CA ALA A 501 40.86 8.57 12.86
C ALA A 501 40.80 9.92 13.60
N ASN A 502 40.32 9.93 14.84
CA ASN A 502 40.27 11.11 15.69
C ASN A 502 41.68 11.67 16.01
N GLU A 503 42.63 10.80 16.35
CA GLU A 503 44.02 11.15 16.62
C GLU A 503 44.74 11.70 15.36
N ALA A 504 44.26 11.35 14.17
CA ALA A 504 44.68 11.96 12.90
C ALA A 504 44.03 13.32 12.61
N GLY A 505 43.14 13.82 13.49
CA GLY A 505 42.38 15.06 13.28
C GLY A 505 41.30 14.94 12.20
N ALA A 506 40.87 13.72 11.87
CA ALA A 506 39.97 13.43 10.76
C ALA A 506 38.56 13.06 11.23
N LYS A 507 37.60 13.04 10.29
CA LYS A 507 36.22 12.62 10.58
C LYS A 507 36.15 11.10 10.74
N SER A 508 35.26 10.63 11.60
CA SER A 508 34.91 9.21 11.73
C SER A 508 33.43 9.05 12.05
N ILE A 509 32.83 7.98 11.52
CA ILE A 509 31.39 7.71 11.56
C ILE A 509 31.10 6.58 12.54
N GLY A 510 30.01 6.73 13.31
CA GLY A 510 29.46 5.67 14.15
C GLY A 510 28.02 5.37 13.77
N LEU A 511 27.75 4.17 13.26
CA LEU A 511 26.40 3.67 12.99
C LEU A 511 25.97 2.79 14.15
N ASN A 512 25.41 3.37 15.20
CA ASN A 512 25.04 2.69 16.44
C ASN A 512 23.63 2.07 16.36
N ILE A 513 23.34 1.07 17.20
CA ILE A 513 22.01 0.48 17.37
C ILE A 513 21.76 0.22 18.86
N THR A 514 20.54 0.49 19.32
CA THR A 514 20.21 0.28 20.74
C THR A 514 20.19 -1.21 21.07
N LEU A 515 21.09 -1.64 21.96
CA LEU A 515 21.13 -2.99 22.52
C LEU A 515 20.93 -2.94 24.04
N PRO A 516 20.45 -4.02 24.68
CA PRO A 516 20.23 -4.05 26.13
C PRO A 516 21.48 -3.70 26.97
N GLU A 517 22.67 -4.10 26.51
CA GLU A 517 23.93 -3.93 27.25
C GLU A 517 24.85 -2.81 26.68
N GLU A 518 24.68 -2.44 25.42
CA GLU A 518 25.53 -1.47 24.72
C GLU A 518 24.74 -0.16 24.52
N GLN A 519 24.90 0.78 25.45
CA GLN A 519 24.02 1.95 25.52
C GLN A 519 24.63 3.24 24.96
N ASN A 520 25.96 3.42 25.04
CA ASN A 520 26.61 4.66 24.66
C ASN A 520 27.58 4.46 23.48
N PRO A 521 27.59 5.37 22.49
CA PRO A 521 28.61 5.38 21.47
C PRO A 521 29.99 5.71 22.07
N ASN A 522 31.06 5.23 21.44
CA ASN A 522 32.43 5.55 21.85
C ASN A 522 32.75 7.05 21.65
N PRO A 523 33.65 7.64 22.45
CA PRO A 523 33.83 9.09 22.51
C PRO A 523 34.64 9.69 21.35
N TYR A 524 35.13 8.88 20.41
CA TYR A 524 36.01 9.31 19.32
C TYR A 524 35.28 9.54 17.99
N ILE A 525 33.99 9.21 17.93
CA ILE A 525 33.15 9.47 16.76
C ILE A 525 32.96 10.97 16.59
N THR A 526 32.96 11.46 15.35
CA THR A 526 32.63 12.85 15.07
C THR A 526 31.18 13.14 15.47
N PRO A 527 30.90 14.16 16.30
CA PRO A 527 29.56 14.37 16.90
C PRO A 527 28.41 14.36 15.89
N ASP A 528 28.55 15.05 14.76
CA ASP A 528 27.52 15.15 13.72
C ASP A 528 27.42 13.90 12.82
N LEU A 529 28.27 12.90 13.04
CA LEU A 529 28.35 11.65 12.27
C LEU A 529 28.10 10.39 13.13
N CYS A 530 27.43 10.56 14.28
CA CYS A 530 26.95 9.46 15.11
C CYS A 530 25.44 9.25 14.90
N PHE A 531 25.07 8.12 14.29
CA PHE A 531 23.68 7.80 13.96
C PHE A 531 23.18 6.62 14.77
N GLN A 532 21.99 6.74 15.35
CA GLN A 532 21.32 5.65 16.05
C GLN A 532 20.24 5.05 15.14
N PHE A 533 20.34 3.74 14.90
CA PHE A 533 19.38 2.96 14.13
C PHE A 533 18.42 2.21 15.05
N HIS A 534 17.23 1.93 14.53
CA HIS A 534 16.31 0.95 15.10
C HIS A 534 16.28 -0.33 14.25
N TYR A 535 16.44 -0.20 12.93
CA TYR A 535 16.36 -1.33 12.01
C TYR A 535 17.75 -1.83 11.61
N PHE A 536 18.13 -3.03 12.09
CA PHE A 536 19.40 -3.69 11.73
C PHE A 536 19.69 -3.72 10.23
N ALA A 537 18.68 -4.04 9.40
CA ALA A 537 18.87 -4.14 7.96
C ALA A 537 19.32 -2.82 7.30
N LEU A 538 18.81 -1.67 7.79
CA LEU A 538 19.22 -0.36 7.25
C LEU A 538 20.61 0.02 7.71
N ARG A 539 20.94 -0.26 8.98
CA ARG A 539 22.31 -0.10 9.50
C ARG A 539 23.33 -0.87 8.65
N LYS A 540 23.04 -2.15 8.37
CA LYS A 540 23.88 -3.00 7.51
C LYS A 540 24.07 -2.45 6.11
N MET A 541 22.96 -2.02 5.50
CA MET A 541 22.98 -1.40 4.18
C MET A 541 23.93 -0.19 4.17
N HIS A 542 23.86 0.70 5.18
CA HIS A 542 24.72 1.88 5.28
C HIS A 542 26.21 1.60 5.41
N PHE A 543 26.60 0.48 6.03
CA PHE A 543 28.02 0.08 6.02
C PHE A 543 28.52 -0.11 4.59
N LEU A 544 27.74 -0.76 3.74
CA LEU A 544 28.18 -1.15 2.40
C LEU A 544 27.87 -0.12 1.31
N LEU A 545 26.88 0.76 1.49
CA LEU A 545 26.46 1.73 0.45
C LEU A 545 27.60 2.57 -0.12
N ARG A 546 28.47 3.11 0.75
CA ARG A 546 29.61 3.98 0.37
C ARG A 546 30.97 3.31 0.55
N ALA A 547 30.99 2.01 0.90
CA ALA A 547 32.22 1.30 1.21
C ALA A 547 33.13 1.24 -0.01
N ARG A 548 34.41 1.55 0.20
CA ARG A 548 35.51 1.28 -0.73
C ARG A 548 36.42 0.16 -0.26
N ALA A 549 36.32 -0.26 0.99
CA ALA A 549 36.98 -1.44 1.54
C ALA A 549 36.22 -1.91 2.79
N LEU A 550 36.32 -3.21 3.07
CA LEU A 550 35.88 -3.81 4.31
C LEU A 550 37.10 -4.36 5.04
N VAL A 551 37.29 -3.97 6.29
CA VAL A 551 38.41 -4.41 7.13
C VAL A 551 37.85 -5.09 8.38
N VAL A 552 38.25 -6.34 8.58
CA VAL A 552 37.66 -7.21 9.60
C VAL A 552 38.76 -7.74 10.50
N PHE A 553 38.70 -7.33 11.76
CA PHE A 553 39.53 -7.82 12.86
C PHE A 553 38.85 -9.01 13.54
N PRO A 554 39.58 -9.80 14.35
CA PRO A 554 38.99 -10.89 15.12
C PRO A 554 37.75 -10.45 15.91
N GLY A 555 36.70 -11.28 15.91
CA GLY A 555 35.40 -10.82 16.42
C GLY A 555 34.38 -11.93 16.67
N GLY A 556 33.19 -11.53 17.10
CA GLY A 556 32.11 -12.46 17.47
C GLY A 556 31.10 -12.69 16.35
N PHE A 557 29.87 -13.05 16.73
CA PHE A 557 28.78 -13.26 15.79
C PHE A 557 28.45 -12.02 14.95
N GLY A 558 28.44 -10.82 15.54
CA GLY A 558 28.20 -9.59 14.78
C GLY A 558 29.25 -9.38 13.68
N THR A 559 30.53 -9.61 13.99
CA THR A 559 31.62 -9.50 13.02
C THR A 559 31.49 -10.53 11.88
N LEU A 560 31.13 -11.77 12.22
CA LEU A 560 30.89 -12.83 11.23
C LEU A 560 29.68 -12.54 10.34
N ASP A 561 28.60 -12.04 10.93
CA ASP A 561 27.37 -11.67 10.23
C ASP A 561 27.65 -10.61 9.15
N GLU A 562 28.41 -9.56 9.48
CA GLU A 562 28.78 -8.53 8.51
C GLU A 562 29.80 -9.03 7.46
N LEU A 563 30.75 -9.89 7.86
CA LEU A 563 31.70 -10.51 6.92
C LEU A 563 30.97 -11.35 5.88
N PHE A 564 30.06 -12.23 6.30
CA PHE A 564 29.32 -13.08 5.39
C PHE A 564 28.31 -12.31 4.54
N ASP A 565 27.73 -11.22 5.05
CA ASP A 565 26.87 -10.34 4.25
C ASP A 565 27.67 -9.73 3.08
N ALA A 566 28.84 -9.18 3.36
CA ALA A 566 29.72 -8.61 2.34
C ALA A 566 30.25 -9.67 1.35
N LEU A 567 30.70 -10.84 1.83
CA LEU A 567 31.14 -11.94 0.98
C LEU A 567 30.02 -12.40 0.05
N THR A 568 28.81 -12.57 0.57
CA THR A 568 27.63 -12.99 -0.21
C THR A 568 27.31 -11.95 -1.29
N LEU A 569 27.25 -10.66 -0.92
CA LEU A 569 26.94 -9.58 -1.86
C LEU A 569 28.01 -9.44 -2.95
N ARG A 570 29.30 -9.59 -2.61
CA ARG A 570 30.41 -9.64 -3.58
C ARG A 570 30.32 -10.85 -4.50
N GLN A 571 30.03 -12.03 -3.94
CA GLN A 571 29.86 -13.28 -4.69
C GLN A 571 28.74 -13.17 -5.73
N VAL A 572 27.60 -12.57 -5.39
CA VAL A 572 26.44 -12.44 -6.30
C VAL A 572 26.45 -11.18 -7.17
N GLY A 573 27.46 -10.31 -7.03
CA GLY A 573 27.54 -9.06 -7.78
C GLY A 573 26.43 -8.06 -7.47
N ARG A 574 25.89 -8.09 -6.24
CA ARG A 574 24.81 -7.18 -5.78
C ARG A 574 25.34 -5.98 -4.98
N MET A 575 26.65 -5.76 -5.01
CA MET A 575 27.31 -4.58 -4.48
C MET A 575 28.51 -4.21 -5.35
N GLN A 576 29.07 -3.03 -5.13
CA GLN A 576 30.31 -2.59 -5.75
C GLN A 576 31.51 -3.48 -5.38
N THR A 577 32.49 -3.52 -6.27
CA THR A 577 33.69 -4.33 -6.11
C THR A 577 34.65 -3.64 -5.13
N ILE A 578 34.79 -4.20 -3.93
CA ILE A 578 35.68 -3.72 -2.86
C ILE A 578 36.62 -4.85 -2.39
N PRO A 579 37.83 -4.51 -1.89
CA PRO A 579 38.67 -5.46 -1.19
C PRO A 579 38.09 -5.75 0.21
N ILE A 580 38.09 -7.03 0.59
CA ILE A 580 37.76 -7.50 1.93
C ILE A 580 39.06 -7.96 2.59
N ILE A 581 39.44 -7.32 3.69
CA ILE A 581 40.72 -7.54 4.36
C ILE A 581 40.48 -8.15 5.74
N LEU A 582 41.11 -9.30 6.01
CA LEU A 582 41.01 -10.03 7.26
C LEU A 582 42.32 -9.94 8.05
N PHE A 583 42.28 -9.36 9.24
CA PHE A 583 43.46 -9.27 10.12
C PHE A 583 43.68 -10.55 10.91
N GLY A 584 44.92 -11.05 10.90
CA GLY A 584 45.37 -12.20 11.69
C GLY A 584 44.92 -13.54 11.11
N ARG A 585 45.65 -14.07 10.13
CA ARG A 585 45.30 -15.31 9.42
C ARG A 585 45.00 -16.49 10.35
N GLU A 586 45.86 -16.70 11.36
CA GLU A 586 45.74 -17.83 12.30
C GLU A 586 44.37 -17.86 13.01
N TYR A 587 43.82 -16.68 13.33
CA TYR A 587 42.52 -16.59 13.96
C TYR A 587 41.42 -17.10 13.02
N TRP A 588 41.41 -16.63 11.77
CA TRP A 588 40.34 -16.92 10.82
C TRP A 588 40.36 -18.37 10.32
N GLU A 589 41.55 -18.93 10.04
CA GLU A 589 41.69 -20.35 9.64
C GLU A 589 41.18 -21.31 10.72
N ARG A 590 41.20 -20.88 11.99
CA ARG A 590 40.61 -21.66 13.09
C ARG A 590 39.11 -21.45 13.28
N VAL A 591 38.57 -20.33 12.81
CA VAL A 591 37.14 -20.00 12.94
C VAL A 591 36.34 -20.60 11.79
N ILE A 592 36.84 -20.49 10.55
CA ILE A 592 36.22 -21.04 9.34
C ILE A 592 37.30 -21.60 8.43
N ASP A 593 37.11 -22.85 8.00
CA ASP A 593 37.87 -23.43 6.90
C ASP A 593 37.18 -23.08 5.57
N PHE A 594 37.63 -21.98 4.94
CA PHE A 594 37.07 -21.55 3.66
C PHE A 594 37.43 -22.51 2.51
N GLN A 595 38.59 -23.18 2.59
CA GLN A 595 38.98 -24.16 1.58
C GLN A 595 38.04 -25.35 1.61
N PHE A 596 37.67 -25.84 2.79
CA PHE A 596 36.67 -26.89 2.95
C PHE A 596 35.33 -26.52 2.28
N LEU A 597 34.89 -25.26 2.37
CA LEU A 597 33.67 -24.83 1.67
C LEU A 597 33.79 -24.92 0.14
N ALA A 598 34.97 -24.63 -0.41
CA ALA A 598 35.23 -24.77 -1.84
C ALA A 598 35.31 -26.25 -2.24
N ASP A 599 36.00 -27.07 -1.45
CA ASP A 599 36.18 -28.51 -1.68
C ASP A 599 34.83 -29.26 -1.64
N GLU A 600 33.92 -28.88 -0.75
CA GLU A 600 32.55 -29.40 -0.67
C GLU A 600 31.63 -28.87 -1.79
N GLY A 601 32.12 -27.97 -2.64
CA GLY A 601 31.39 -27.43 -3.78
C GLY A 601 30.24 -26.47 -3.43
N VAL A 602 30.25 -25.90 -2.22
CA VAL A 602 29.23 -24.91 -1.79
C VAL A 602 29.63 -23.47 -2.14
N ILE A 603 30.91 -23.23 -2.44
CA ILE A 603 31.43 -22.03 -3.11
C ILE A 603 32.37 -22.44 -4.26
N ARG A 604 32.69 -21.52 -5.16
CA ARG A 604 33.67 -21.75 -6.24
C ARG A 604 35.08 -21.42 -5.76
N ASP A 605 36.11 -22.04 -6.33
CA ASP A 605 37.52 -21.72 -6.02
C ASP A 605 37.83 -20.22 -6.16
N GLU A 606 37.25 -19.57 -7.18
CA GLU A 606 37.39 -18.13 -7.41
C GLU A 606 36.88 -17.27 -6.24
N HIS A 607 35.94 -17.79 -5.43
CA HIS A 607 35.39 -17.07 -4.27
C HIS A 607 36.39 -16.97 -3.12
N LEU A 608 37.43 -17.82 -3.09
CA LEU A 608 38.55 -17.68 -2.15
C LEU A 608 39.38 -16.42 -2.42
N ASN A 609 39.28 -15.83 -3.63
CA ASN A 609 39.92 -14.57 -3.97
C ASN A 609 39.11 -13.32 -3.56
N LEU A 610 37.96 -13.49 -2.90
CA LEU A 610 37.13 -12.36 -2.47
C LEU A 610 37.71 -11.59 -1.28
N PHE A 611 38.61 -12.21 -0.52
CA PHE A 611 39.24 -11.63 0.65
C PHE A 611 40.73 -11.90 0.68
N GLU A 612 41.46 -11.10 1.45
CA GLU A 612 42.90 -11.25 1.67
C GLU A 612 43.23 -11.16 3.15
N TYR A 613 44.23 -11.92 3.60
CA TYR A 613 44.76 -11.83 4.96
C TYR A 613 45.88 -10.79 5.05
N VAL A 614 45.98 -10.15 6.20
CA VAL A 614 47.04 -9.18 6.53
C VAL A 614 47.47 -9.33 7.99
N GLU A 615 48.72 -8.99 8.26
CA GLU A 615 49.30 -9.05 9.61
C GLU A 615 49.67 -7.67 10.15
N SER A 616 49.66 -6.62 9.31
CA SER A 616 49.97 -5.25 9.74
C SER A 616 49.07 -4.17 9.13
N PRO A 617 48.87 -3.04 9.83
CA PRO A 617 48.12 -1.88 9.33
C PRO A 617 48.60 -1.36 7.98
N GLN A 618 49.92 -1.25 7.81
CA GLN A 618 50.52 -0.74 6.57
C GLN A 618 50.28 -1.68 5.39
N GLU A 619 50.34 -2.99 5.61
CA GLU A 619 50.04 -3.99 4.59
C GLU A 619 48.59 -3.87 4.11
N ALA A 620 47.64 -3.74 5.04
CA ALA A 620 46.22 -3.55 4.72
C ALA A 620 46.01 -2.31 3.84
N TRP A 621 46.63 -1.19 4.21
CA TRP A 621 46.52 0.04 3.43
C TRP A 621 47.10 -0.10 2.02
N ASN A 622 48.29 -0.71 1.90
CA ASN A 622 48.94 -0.94 0.61
C ASN A 622 48.06 -1.81 -0.33
N LYS A 623 47.41 -2.85 0.20
CA LYS A 623 46.49 -3.70 -0.56
C LYS A 623 45.27 -2.93 -1.04
N ILE A 624 44.65 -2.13 -0.17
CA ILE A 624 43.50 -1.29 -0.53
C ILE A 624 43.87 -0.29 -1.64
N GLN A 625 45.03 0.37 -1.53
CA GLN A 625 45.51 1.29 -2.56
C GLN A 625 45.75 0.56 -3.89
N SER A 626 46.44 -0.58 -3.85
CA SER A 626 46.75 -1.37 -5.06
C SER A 626 45.49 -1.83 -5.78
N PHE A 627 44.48 -2.27 -5.04
CA PHE A 627 43.19 -2.71 -5.58
C PHE A 627 42.50 -1.61 -6.40
N HIS A 628 42.42 -0.39 -5.85
CA HIS A 628 41.77 0.75 -6.52
C HIS A 628 42.62 1.39 -7.63
N GLN A 629 43.93 1.14 -7.66
CA GLN A 629 44.78 1.53 -8.79
C GLN A 629 44.62 0.61 -10.00
N GLN A 630 44.41 -0.69 -9.76
CA GLN A 630 44.28 -1.71 -10.81
C GLN A 630 42.86 -1.78 -11.40
N THR A 631 41.85 -1.32 -10.67
CA THR A 631 40.45 -1.41 -11.06
C THR A 631 39.85 -0.01 -11.17
N PRO A 632 39.63 0.54 -12.38
CA PRO A 632 38.86 1.77 -12.53
C PRO A 632 37.45 1.53 -11.98
N SER A 633 37.02 2.37 -11.05
CA SER A 633 35.74 2.22 -10.34
C SER A 633 34.56 2.30 -11.31
N THR A 634 34.01 1.15 -11.72
CA THR A 634 32.68 1.06 -12.34
C THR A 634 31.65 0.97 -11.22
N VAL A 635 30.92 2.06 -10.98
CA VAL A 635 29.74 2.06 -10.11
C VAL A 635 28.62 1.29 -10.84
N PRO A 636 27.99 0.27 -10.24
CA PRO A 636 26.82 -0.37 -10.83
C PRO A 636 25.63 0.59 -10.74
N GLY A 637 25.20 1.19 -11.87
CA GLY A 637 24.06 2.12 -11.88
C GLY A 637 23.80 2.89 -13.18
N ASP A 638 24.76 2.96 -14.11
CA ASP A 638 24.60 3.64 -15.41
C ASP A 638 24.12 2.72 -16.57
N SER A 639 23.41 1.63 -16.26
CA SER A 639 22.78 0.75 -17.27
C SER A 639 21.32 0.46 -16.97
#